data_AF-A0A1Z7ZLL4-F1
#
_entry.id   AF-A0A1Z7ZLL4-F1
#
_cell.length_a   1.000
_cell.length_b   1.000
_cell.length_c   1.000
_cell.angle_alpha   90.00
_cell.angle_beta   90.00
_cell.angle_gamma   90.00
#
_symmetry.space_group_name_H-M   'P 1'
#
loop_
_entity.id
_entity.type
_entity.pdbx_description
1 polymer ?
#
loop_
_entity_poly.entity_id
_entity_poly.type
_entity_poly.pdbx_seq_one_letter_code
_entity_poly.pdbx_strand_id
1 'polypeptide(L)'
;MNITIRSIKAVLVVGFLSFLAGCGGDKILSPENDSVSNVAPEFRIQFKGDVPDTFVAEINGVAIDSSSFTIDGKEAFVQIDINTLQAGDNTFALTDPSDISATFHFDQVGPVIHMLGADGVDPRNVTGYLDDRGGAESISINGVSLPLDEDGNFAGDVGDANIFDAVATDIFGYSTSESYAKLGQSFNPAIAVRVNQQGLDDSLPNAILQLVEALDFNAFITNPISESCSGAVIADACGKFSINDIDLTPGSGVDIQALSGNKIRATIQLSRLDMDTTATTFARCKSFLCGGSGNVFGTINFNGVTTVQNTDISADFIVSINNGNVEVEIVNGTLDVDLPANGLQVDIDFGAVEDVPFVGSLLNTVVNGIINGLVGILSSVIVDIADGFLASPISNLLNDLISNVLPDSIAIPVADTTLNLGFSPEDFSTSSGGFDIILGNSLTIDSVDPDVLPPLGSFYVTGDAPSPYPSTTPDGTGVDLTATVAANLLNQVLTEAYKGGLLNITLDSDDGISIGTIGSIPDFPIDLDGVTNLNITVSGKSSPSIEVVSQTDAADGVVAVNLLDLTLKVNLDFGDGNGLQEVLSTTVDLQSPFDIGVTQDNTLTIGIEAVPVVKVREFRFQLNGITINSGTDGTISNLLTTLAPQLLPKVLDAIGGIPIPAIAGFTLQLADIWNPSATNNAFLSLGGNLVSVTAAAAAPLPFVSAEAVEKNFSLFETVTNAQKRSVTILVDGDNPGEEPLEYRYRINSGHWTIWKQRTSIKLTYLPAGDNIIDVCTRTNMLKEDCIEVPVSVPFAQ
;
A
#
# COMPACT_ATOMS: atom_id res chain seq x y z
N MET A 1 88.43 22.62 21.01
CA MET A 1 86.97 22.92 20.94
C MET A 1 86.15 21.89 20.15
N ASN A 2 86.71 21.14 19.18
CA ASN A 2 85.93 20.19 18.36
C ASN A 2 85.72 18.77 18.93
N ILE A 3 86.41 18.39 20.02
CA ILE A 3 86.28 17.04 20.61
C ILE A 3 85.17 17.03 21.68
N THR A 4 84.98 18.13 22.42
CA THR A 4 83.93 18.26 23.44
C THR A 4 82.52 18.43 22.86
N ILE A 5 82.38 18.93 21.62
CA ILE A 5 81.08 19.11 20.96
C ILE A 5 80.57 17.80 20.33
N ARG A 6 81.45 16.87 19.92
CA ARG A 6 81.05 15.56 19.39
C ARG A 6 80.52 14.61 20.46
N SER A 7 81.08 14.63 21.67
CA SER A 7 80.61 13.81 22.79
C SER A 7 79.26 14.27 23.34
N ILE A 8 78.98 15.58 23.30
CA ILE A 8 77.69 16.13 23.74
C ILE A 8 76.59 15.82 22.71
N LYS A 9 76.88 15.83 21.40
CA LYS A 9 75.91 15.42 20.36
C LYS A 9 75.62 13.92 20.38
N ALA A 10 76.59 13.06 20.66
CA ALA A 10 76.37 11.62 20.79
C ALA A 10 75.55 11.26 22.03
N VAL A 11 75.77 11.95 23.17
CA VAL A 11 74.99 11.75 24.40
C VAL A 11 73.58 12.36 24.29
N LEU A 12 73.40 13.48 23.57
CA LEU A 12 72.07 14.02 23.28
C LEU A 12 71.28 13.15 22.30
N VAL A 13 71.90 12.54 21.30
CA VAL A 13 71.21 11.64 20.35
C VAL A 13 70.89 10.30 21.00
N VAL A 14 71.77 9.73 21.82
CA VAL A 14 71.48 8.50 22.59
C VAL A 14 70.48 8.78 23.72
N GLY A 15 70.52 9.96 24.34
CA GLY A 15 69.52 10.44 25.30
C GLY A 15 68.14 10.66 24.67
N PHE A 16 68.07 11.27 23.48
CA PHE A 16 66.81 11.47 22.75
C PHE A 16 66.23 10.16 22.20
N LEU A 17 67.08 9.22 21.78
CA LEU A 17 66.67 7.86 21.37
C LEU A 17 66.21 6.99 22.57
N SER A 18 66.71 7.24 23.79
CA SER A 18 66.24 6.55 25.00
C SER A 18 65.02 7.22 25.65
N PHE A 19 64.74 8.50 25.38
CA PHE A 19 63.48 9.16 25.71
C PHE A 19 62.32 8.79 24.76
N LEU A 20 62.61 8.38 23.52
CA LEU A 20 61.60 7.88 22.56
C LEU A 20 61.23 6.40 22.77
N ALA A 21 62.08 5.61 23.43
CA ALA A 21 61.84 4.18 23.67
C ALA A 21 61.05 3.87 24.95
N GLY A 22 60.69 4.88 25.76
CA GLY A 22 60.08 4.72 27.09
C GLY A 22 58.62 5.18 27.24
N CYS A 23 57.98 5.65 26.16
CA CYS A 23 56.59 6.13 26.17
C CYS A 23 55.69 5.25 25.29
N GLY A 24 55.50 3.98 25.66
CA GLY A 24 54.41 3.16 25.14
C GLY A 24 53.50 2.78 26.29
N GLY A 25 52.21 3.14 26.22
CA GLY A 25 51.17 2.55 27.07
C GLY A 25 50.87 1.12 26.64
N ASP A 26 49.84 0.52 27.25
CA ASP A 26 49.25 -0.72 26.75
C ASP A 26 48.71 -0.49 25.33
N LYS A 27 48.71 -1.54 24.50
CA LYS A 27 48.29 -1.46 23.09
C LYS A 27 47.54 -2.72 22.67
N ILE A 28 46.51 -2.56 21.85
CA ILE A 28 45.95 -3.66 21.08
C ILE A 28 46.82 -3.83 19.82
N LEU A 29 47.36 -5.04 19.62
CA LEU A 29 48.17 -5.38 18.45
C LEU A 29 47.35 -6.06 17.35
N SER A 30 46.30 -6.77 17.73
CA SER A 30 45.38 -7.41 16.82
C SER A 30 44.00 -7.51 17.49
N PRO A 31 42.90 -7.21 16.78
CA PRO A 31 42.88 -6.62 15.44
C PRO A 31 43.47 -5.21 15.41
N GLU A 32 44.03 -4.82 14.27
CA GLU A 32 44.47 -3.45 14.04
C GLU A 32 43.23 -2.54 13.95
N ASN A 33 43.31 -1.31 14.48
CA ASN A 33 42.19 -0.40 14.44
C ASN A 33 41.80 -0.09 12.99
N ASP A 34 40.52 -0.12 12.70
CA ASP A 34 39.89 0.05 11.38
C ASP A 34 40.30 -1.02 10.35
N SER A 35 40.82 -2.17 10.79
CA SER A 35 41.13 -3.30 9.89
C SER A 35 39.86 -3.99 9.38
N VAL A 36 39.94 -4.59 8.19
CA VAL A 36 38.84 -5.33 7.54
C VAL A 36 39.28 -6.77 7.28
N SER A 37 38.42 -7.74 7.59
CA SER A 37 38.72 -9.17 7.44
C SER A 37 37.45 -10.01 7.31
N ASN A 38 37.51 -11.09 6.52
CA ASN A 38 36.46 -12.13 6.47
C ASN A 38 36.74 -13.34 7.37
N VAL A 39 37.82 -13.29 8.15
CA VAL A 39 38.18 -14.31 9.15
C VAL A 39 38.31 -13.69 10.53
N ALA A 40 37.94 -14.45 11.56
CA ALA A 40 38.10 -14.03 12.94
C ALA A 40 39.60 -13.76 13.25
N PRO A 41 39.96 -12.53 13.65
CA PRO A 41 41.34 -12.21 13.98
C PRO A 41 41.77 -12.90 15.28
N GLU A 42 43.06 -13.03 15.49
CA GLU A 42 43.57 -13.25 16.85
C GLU A 42 43.42 -11.95 17.65
N PHE A 43 42.94 -12.03 18.87
CA PHE A 43 42.83 -10.88 19.75
C PHE A 43 44.08 -10.82 20.62
N ARG A 44 44.92 -9.80 20.43
CA ARG A 44 46.24 -9.69 21.04
C ARG A 44 46.44 -8.32 21.67
N ILE A 45 46.81 -8.33 22.94
CA ILE A 45 47.10 -7.15 23.76
C ILE A 45 48.57 -7.17 24.16
N GLN A 46 49.27 -6.05 24.01
CA GLN A 46 50.61 -5.83 24.53
C GLN A 46 50.55 -4.89 25.73
N PHE A 47 51.03 -5.37 26.88
CA PHE A 47 51.10 -4.58 28.09
C PHE A 47 52.43 -3.82 28.17
N LYS A 48 52.40 -2.63 28.77
CA LYS A 48 53.60 -1.83 29.06
C LYS A 48 54.57 -2.59 29.97
N GLY A 49 54.02 -3.27 30.98
CA GLY A 49 54.71 -4.13 31.95
C GLY A 49 54.62 -5.61 31.61
N ASP A 50 54.76 -6.46 32.62
CA ASP A 50 54.36 -7.87 32.52
C ASP A 50 52.82 -7.95 32.49
N VAL A 51 52.27 -9.01 31.89
CA VAL A 51 50.81 -9.23 31.86
C VAL A 51 50.27 -9.34 33.30
N PRO A 52 49.26 -8.56 33.70
CA PRO A 52 48.66 -8.66 35.04
C PRO A 52 48.06 -10.06 35.32
N ASP A 53 48.05 -10.48 36.59
CA ASP A 53 47.41 -11.75 37.00
C ASP A 53 45.92 -11.81 36.65
N THR A 54 45.27 -10.64 36.57
CA THR A 54 43.89 -10.46 36.13
C THR A 54 43.78 -9.15 35.35
N PHE A 55 43.06 -9.16 34.24
CA PHE A 55 42.72 -7.98 33.42
C PHE A 55 41.32 -8.17 32.82
N VAL A 56 40.70 -7.09 32.36
CA VAL A 56 39.37 -7.14 31.74
C VAL A 56 39.49 -6.73 30.27
N ALA A 57 39.21 -7.68 29.39
CA ALA A 57 39.08 -7.46 27.96
C ALA A 57 37.65 -7.79 27.53
N GLU A 58 37.13 -7.04 26.56
CA GLU A 58 35.75 -7.12 26.10
C GLU A 58 35.70 -7.14 24.57
N ILE A 59 34.77 -7.89 24.00
CA ILE A 59 34.35 -7.77 22.60
C ILE A 59 32.89 -7.35 22.57
N ASN A 60 32.60 -6.25 21.87
CA ASN A 60 31.24 -5.70 21.76
C ASN A 60 30.57 -5.53 23.13
N GLY A 61 31.36 -5.14 24.15
CA GLY A 61 30.91 -4.98 25.54
C GLY A 61 30.71 -6.28 26.34
N VAL A 62 31.03 -7.43 25.76
CA VAL A 62 30.98 -8.75 26.43
C VAL A 62 32.37 -9.11 26.93
N ALA A 63 32.51 -9.27 28.25
CA ALA A 63 33.77 -9.62 28.88
C ALA A 63 34.27 -11.01 28.45
N ILE A 64 35.56 -11.07 28.12
CA ILE A 64 36.31 -12.29 27.85
C ILE A 64 37.00 -12.71 29.14
N ASP A 65 36.87 -13.97 29.52
CA ASP A 65 37.57 -14.51 30.69
C ASP A 65 39.09 -14.41 30.47
N SER A 66 39.77 -13.63 31.31
CA SER A 66 41.24 -13.48 31.28
C SER A 66 42.00 -14.80 31.30
N SER A 67 41.43 -15.88 31.85
CA SER A 67 42.04 -17.22 31.86
C SER A 67 42.05 -17.93 30.50
N SER A 68 41.26 -17.43 29.53
CA SER A 68 41.25 -17.92 28.15
C SER A 68 42.42 -17.40 27.30
N PHE A 69 43.13 -16.37 27.78
CA PHE A 69 44.28 -15.81 27.08
C PHE A 69 45.54 -16.64 27.32
N THR A 70 46.29 -16.85 26.24
CA THR A 70 47.64 -17.37 26.29
C THR A 70 48.61 -16.22 26.48
N ILE A 71 49.56 -16.36 27.42
CA ILE A 71 50.54 -15.32 27.74
C ILE A 71 51.89 -15.67 27.11
N ASP A 72 52.46 -14.73 26.36
CA ASP A 72 53.84 -14.78 25.86
C ASP A 72 54.58 -13.48 26.18
N GLY A 73 55.40 -13.52 27.24
CA GLY A 73 56.13 -12.36 27.73
C GLY A 73 55.21 -11.24 28.21
N LYS A 74 55.11 -10.17 27.41
CA LYS A 74 54.27 -9.00 27.69
C LYS A 74 52.94 -8.99 26.92
N GLU A 75 52.69 -10.05 26.16
CA GLU A 75 51.52 -10.16 25.31
C GLU A 75 50.55 -11.20 25.85
N ALA A 76 49.26 -10.88 25.80
CA ALA A 76 48.18 -11.82 26.02
C ALA A 76 47.39 -11.93 24.73
N PHE A 77 47.14 -13.16 24.27
CA PHE A 77 46.37 -13.40 23.04
C PHE A 77 45.38 -14.53 23.17
N VAL A 78 44.25 -14.42 22.47
CA VAL A 78 43.17 -15.41 22.47
C VAL A 78 42.59 -15.54 21.06
N GLN A 79 42.24 -16.77 20.69
CA GLN A 79 41.44 -17.04 19.51
C GLN A 79 40.00 -17.22 19.93
N ILE A 80 39.12 -16.46 19.30
CA ILE A 80 37.71 -16.44 19.62
C ILE A 80 36.93 -17.06 18.47
N ASP A 81 35.85 -17.74 18.81
CA ASP A 81 34.96 -18.35 17.82
C ASP A 81 34.32 -17.27 16.96
N ILE A 82 34.31 -17.47 15.65
CA ILE A 82 33.73 -16.55 14.66
C ILE A 82 32.26 -16.25 14.96
N ASN A 83 31.54 -17.18 15.60
CA ASN A 83 30.13 -17.01 15.97
C ASN A 83 29.89 -16.00 17.10
N THR A 84 30.94 -15.52 17.78
CA THR A 84 30.80 -14.42 18.76
C THR A 84 31.01 -13.05 18.14
N LEU A 85 31.39 -12.99 16.87
CA LEU A 85 31.54 -11.75 16.11
C LEU A 85 30.23 -11.44 15.39
N GLN A 86 29.93 -10.17 15.26
CA GLN A 86 28.83 -9.70 14.40
C GLN A 86 29.39 -9.35 13.03
N ALA A 87 28.65 -9.63 11.96
CA ALA A 87 28.99 -9.06 10.65
C ALA A 87 28.99 -7.53 10.77
N GLY A 88 29.97 -6.87 10.16
CA GLY A 88 30.20 -5.45 10.28
C GLY A 88 31.18 -5.07 11.41
N ASP A 89 30.97 -3.90 12.02
CA ASP A 89 31.92 -3.35 12.99
C ASP A 89 31.88 -4.08 14.33
N ASN A 90 33.06 -4.44 14.82
CA ASN A 90 33.27 -5.05 16.11
C ASN A 90 34.30 -4.23 16.89
N THR A 91 34.09 -4.10 18.20
CA THR A 91 35.00 -3.37 19.08
C THR A 91 35.64 -4.33 20.05
N PHE A 92 36.97 -4.41 20.03
CA PHE A 92 37.77 -5.07 21.06
C PHE A 92 38.35 -4.03 22.01
N ALA A 93 38.12 -4.19 23.31
CA ALA A 93 38.57 -3.25 24.32
C ALA A 93 39.34 -3.96 25.44
N LEU A 94 40.37 -3.31 25.95
CA LEU A 94 40.90 -3.53 27.29
C LEU A 94 40.34 -2.39 28.14
N THR A 95 39.69 -2.72 29.27
CA THR A 95 39.06 -1.73 30.16
C THR A 95 39.77 -1.64 31.52
N ASP A 96 40.57 -2.64 31.88
CA ASP A 96 41.41 -2.70 33.09
C ASP A 96 42.67 -3.52 32.78
N PRO A 97 43.91 -2.98 32.93
CA PRO A 97 44.31 -1.75 33.65
C PRO A 97 44.32 -0.45 32.86
N SER A 98 44.11 -0.52 31.54
CA SER A 98 44.09 0.66 30.66
C SER A 98 42.81 0.64 29.83
N ASP A 99 42.27 1.82 29.54
CA ASP A 99 41.09 2.03 28.69
C ASP A 99 41.54 2.27 27.24
N ILE A 100 41.71 1.18 26.48
CA ILE A 100 42.10 1.20 25.07
C ILE A 100 41.17 0.30 24.27
N SER A 101 40.82 0.72 23.06
CA SER A 101 39.99 -0.06 22.16
C SER A 101 40.52 -0.03 20.73
N ALA A 102 40.17 -1.07 19.98
CA ALA A 102 40.36 -1.16 18.54
C ALA A 102 39.05 -1.64 17.92
N THR A 103 38.59 -0.90 16.91
CA THR A 103 37.45 -1.30 16.08
C THR A 103 37.97 -2.04 14.86
N PHE A 104 37.26 -3.06 14.39
CA PHE A 104 37.57 -3.76 13.13
C PHE A 104 36.28 -4.20 12.44
N HIS A 105 36.32 -4.31 11.12
CA HIS A 105 35.19 -4.71 10.30
C HIS A 105 35.29 -6.19 9.94
N PHE A 106 34.27 -6.96 10.31
CA PHE A 106 34.14 -8.36 9.95
C PHE A 106 33.22 -8.52 8.75
N ASP A 107 33.81 -8.76 7.59
CA ASP A 107 33.11 -8.73 6.32
C ASP A 107 32.60 -10.13 5.92
N GLN A 108 31.29 -10.21 5.67
CA GLN A 108 30.60 -11.43 5.27
C GLN A 108 29.53 -11.19 4.20
N VAL A 109 29.50 -10.00 3.60
CA VAL A 109 28.42 -9.58 2.69
C VAL A 109 29.05 -9.03 1.41
N GLY A 110 28.39 -9.24 0.27
CA GLY A 110 28.88 -8.69 -0.99
C GLY A 110 28.73 -7.17 -1.05
N PRO A 111 29.35 -6.51 -2.05
CA PRO A 111 29.25 -5.07 -2.23
C PRO A 111 27.82 -4.60 -2.45
N VAL A 112 27.48 -3.41 -1.98
CA VAL A 112 26.22 -2.74 -2.32
C VAL A 112 26.39 -2.07 -3.69
N ILE A 113 25.42 -2.27 -4.59
CA ILE A 113 25.47 -1.74 -5.94
C ILE A 113 24.75 -0.38 -5.96
N HIS A 114 25.49 0.69 -6.24
CA HIS A 114 24.93 2.02 -6.43
C HIS A 114 24.81 2.33 -7.92
N MET A 115 23.61 2.12 -8.47
CA MET A 115 23.31 2.38 -9.88
C MET A 115 22.89 3.85 -10.07
N LEU A 116 23.74 4.65 -10.74
CA LEU A 116 23.50 6.09 -10.91
C LEU A 116 22.67 6.39 -12.16
N GLY A 117 22.94 5.69 -13.27
CA GLY A 117 22.12 5.85 -14.47
C GLY A 117 22.70 5.22 -15.72
N ALA A 118 22.03 5.46 -16.84
CA ALA A 118 22.39 4.94 -18.14
C ALA A 118 22.05 5.95 -19.24
N ASP A 119 23.02 6.29 -20.08
CA ASP A 119 22.84 7.17 -21.22
C ASP A 119 23.01 6.42 -22.56
N GLY A 120 22.49 7.00 -23.65
CA GLY A 120 22.48 6.35 -24.96
C GLY A 120 21.19 5.57 -25.27
N VAL A 121 21.18 4.83 -26.39
CA VAL A 121 19.97 4.17 -26.91
C VAL A 121 20.15 2.64 -26.98
N ASP A 122 21.22 2.18 -27.62
CA ASP A 122 21.68 0.78 -27.60
C ASP A 122 23.07 0.69 -28.29
N PRO A 123 24.14 0.26 -27.58
CA PRO A 123 24.17 -0.05 -26.16
C PRO A 123 23.94 1.22 -25.31
N ARG A 124 23.52 1.01 -24.07
CA ARG A 124 23.46 2.08 -23.07
C ARG A 124 24.76 2.07 -22.29
N ASN A 125 25.38 3.23 -22.12
CA ASN A 125 26.52 3.37 -21.24
C ASN A 125 26.02 3.56 -19.80
N VAL A 126 26.24 2.55 -18.98
CA VAL A 126 25.78 2.48 -17.60
C VAL A 126 26.87 3.00 -16.69
N THR A 127 26.50 3.78 -15.66
CA THR A 127 27.43 4.30 -14.66
C THR A 127 26.92 4.01 -13.24
N GLY A 128 27.87 3.76 -12.34
CA GLY A 128 27.61 3.52 -10.93
C GLY A 128 28.88 3.27 -10.16
N TYR A 129 28.74 2.83 -8.92
CA TYR A 129 29.87 2.41 -8.09
C TYR A 129 29.47 1.28 -7.13
N LEU A 130 30.46 0.61 -6.58
CA LEU A 130 30.28 -0.43 -5.57
C LEU A 130 30.73 0.09 -4.21
N ASP A 131 29.86 -0.01 -3.21
CA ASP A 131 30.21 0.29 -1.84
C ASP A 131 30.52 -0.99 -1.07
N ASP A 132 31.77 -1.11 -0.65
CA ASP A 132 32.20 -2.20 0.20
C ASP A 132 33.43 -1.79 1.03
N ARG A 133 33.44 -2.13 2.31
CA ARG A 133 34.60 -1.91 3.18
C ARG A 133 35.67 -2.98 2.95
N GLY A 134 35.31 -4.20 2.56
CA GLY A 134 36.25 -5.23 2.14
C GLY A 134 37.00 -4.86 0.88
N GLY A 135 36.31 -4.18 -0.02
CA GLY A 135 36.79 -3.74 -1.33
C GLY A 135 36.13 -4.57 -2.42
N ALA A 136 35.64 -3.87 -3.44
CA ALA A 136 35.01 -4.51 -4.59
C ALA A 136 36.04 -5.15 -5.54
N GLU A 137 35.75 -6.35 -6.05
CA GLU A 137 36.58 -7.04 -7.04
C GLU A 137 36.01 -6.94 -8.46
N SER A 138 34.70 -7.15 -8.62
CA SER A 138 34.08 -7.18 -9.95
C SER A 138 32.60 -6.81 -9.96
N ILE A 139 32.14 -6.32 -11.10
CA ILE A 139 30.72 -6.19 -11.45
C ILE A 139 30.47 -6.70 -12.87
N SER A 140 29.32 -7.32 -13.06
CA SER A 140 28.79 -7.64 -14.38
C SER A 140 27.30 -7.35 -14.47
N ILE A 141 26.84 -6.93 -15.65
CA ILE A 141 25.42 -6.73 -15.96
C ILE A 141 25.06 -7.64 -17.14
N ASN A 142 24.08 -8.53 -16.96
CA ASN A 142 23.72 -9.56 -17.94
C ASN A 142 24.93 -10.38 -18.44
N GLY A 143 25.89 -10.62 -17.54
CA GLY A 143 27.15 -11.33 -17.83
C GLY A 143 28.22 -10.49 -18.56
N VAL A 144 27.94 -9.22 -18.87
CA VAL A 144 28.95 -8.28 -19.39
C VAL A 144 29.71 -7.67 -18.22
N SER A 145 31.00 -7.99 -18.10
CA SER A 145 31.85 -7.41 -17.06
C SER A 145 32.17 -5.94 -17.36
N LEU A 146 31.98 -5.07 -16.38
CA LEU A 146 32.31 -3.66 -16.48
C LEU A 146 33.62 -3.37 -15.75
N PRO A 147 34.47 -2.48 -16.28
CA PRO A 147 35.71 -2.11 -15.59
C PRO A 147 35.40 -1.36 -14.29
N LEU A 148 36.11 -1.71 -13.22
CA LEU A 148 36.12 -0.99 -11.94
C LEU A 148 37.41 -0.18 -11.82
N ASP A 149 37.29 1.04 -11.29
CA ASP A 149 38.43 1.85 -10.89
C ASP A 149 38.82 1.64 -9.41
N GLU A 150 39.86 2.33 -8.94
CA GLU A 150 40.38 2.21 -7.57
C GLU A 150 39.40 2.70 -6.50
N ASP A 151 38.45 3.57 -6.88
CA ASP A 151 37.42 4.12 -6.00
C ASP A 151 36.13 3.28 -6.06
N GLY A 152 36.13 2.16 -6.80
CA GLY A 152 34.98 1.27 -6.96
C GLY A 152 33.94 1.75 -7.98
N ASN A 153 34.21 2.79 -8.78
CA ASN A 153 33.31 3.24 -9.83
C ASN A 153 33.39 2.32 -11.04
N PHE A 154 32.24 2.11 -11.69
CA PHE A 154 32.15 1.41 -12.97
C PHE A 154 31.45 2.26 -14.03
N ALA A 155 31.90 2.09 -15.27
CA ALA A 155 31.24 2.64 -16.44
C ALA A 155 31.43 1.72 -17.65
N GLY A 156 30.37 1.48 -18.42
CA GLY A 156 30.51 0.74 -19.68
C GLY A 156 29.20 0.42 -20.39
N ASP A 157 29.35 -0.07 -21.62
CA ASP A 157 28.25 -0.36 -22.54
C ASP A 157 27.54 -1.69 -22.20
N VAL A 158 26.24 -1.61 -21.96
CA VAL A 158 25.33 -2.76 -21.77
C VAL A 158 24.29 -2.75 -22.89
N GLY A 159 24.10 -3.90 -23.55
CA GLY A 159 23.10 -4.05 -24.62
C GLY A 159 21.66 -4.04 -24.08
N ASP A 160 20.70 -3.69 -24.93
CA ASP A 160 19.28 -3.66 -24.55
C ASP A 160 18.75 -5.04 -24.08
N ALA A 161 17.95 -5.02 -23.01
CA ALA A 161 17.30 -6.20 -22.43
C ALA A 161 16.00 -5.80 -21.71
N ASN A 162 15.11 -6.76 -21.47
CA ASN A 162 13.90 -6.51 -20.66
C ASN A 162 14.22 -6.44 -19.16
N ILE A 163 15.19 -7.26 -18.72
CA ILE A 163 15.71 -7.31 -17.36
C ILE A 163 17.24 -7.20 -17.43
N PHE A 164 17.81 -6.42 -16.53
CA PHE A 164 19.26 -6.24 -16.35
C PHE A 164 19.66 -6.83 -15.00
N ASP A 165 20.35 -7.97 -15.02
CA ASP A 165 20.84 -8.65 -13.83
C ASP A 165 22.26 -8.19 -13.53
N ALA A 166 22.43 -7.38 -12.49
CA ALA A 166 23.70 -6.93 -11.98
C ALA A 166 24.20 -7.90 -10.90
N VAL A 167 25.46 -8.32 -11.00
CA VAL A 167 26.14 -9.16 -10.00
C VAL A 167 27.46 -8.50 -9.66
N ALA A 168 27.65 -8.17 -8.37
CA ALA A 168 28.88 -7.62 -7.83
C ALA A 168 29.52 -8.62 -6.86
N THR A 169 30.85 -8.68 -6.84
CA THR A 169 31.63 -9.57 -5.97
C THR A 169 32.76 -8.78 -5.31
N ASP A 170 32.97 -8.98 -4.00
CA ASP A 170 34.06 -8.38 -3.24
C ASP A 170 35.37 -9.17 -3.37
N ILE A 171 36.46 -8.67 -2.79
CA ILE A 171 37.76 -9.35 -2.75
C ILE A 171 37.78 -10.64 -1.91
N PHE A 172 36.75 -10.87 -1.09
CA PHE A 172 36.61 -12.03 -0.21
C PHE A 172 35.76 -13.15 -0.83
N GLY A 173 35.15 -12.92 -1.99
CA GLY A 173 34.31 -13.84 -2.73
C GLY A 173 32.82 -13.80 -2.37
N TYR A 174 32.36 -12.84 -1.55
CA TYR A 174 30.94 -12.62 -1.30
C TYR A 174 30.34 -11.80 -2.45
N SER A 175 29.09 -12.11 -2.80
CA SER A 175 28.43 -11.50 -3.95
C SER A 175 27.03 -11.00 -3.63
N THR A 176 26.67 -9.89 -4.28
CA THR A 176 25.33 -9.29 -4.27
C THR A 176 24.78 -9.34 -5.68
N SER A 177 23.48 -9.62 -5.81
CA SER A 177 22.78 -9.62 -7.09
C SER A 177 21.54 -8.75 -7.00
N GLU A 178 21.36 -7.90 -8.00
CA GLU A 178 20.21 -7.02 -8.15
C GLU A 178 19.71 -7.06 -9.58
N SER A 179 18.41 -6.96 -9.78
CA SER A 179 17.83 -6.94 -11.11
C SER A 179 17.08 -5.63 -11.34
N TYR A 180 17.14 -5.12 -12.57
CA TYR A 180 16.45 -3.92 -12.98
C TYR A 180 15.58 -4.20 -14.21
N ALA A 181 14.28 -3.89 -14.14
CA ALA A 181 13.37 -4.02 -15.25
C ALA A 181 13.40 -2.78 -16.13
N LYS A 182 13.43 -2.98 -17.45
CA LYS A 182 13.32 -1.88 -18.42
C LYS A 182 12.05 -1.08 -18.17
N LEU A 183 12.14 0.24 -18.34
CA LEU A 183 10.98 1.12 -18.15
C LEU A 183 9.90 0.83 -19.20
N GLY A 184 8.64 0.79 -18.75
CA GLY A 184 7.48 0.43 -19.56
C GLY A 184 7.32 -1.08 -19.78
N GLN A 185 8.09 -1.92 -19.09
CA GLN A 185 7.89 -3.37 -19.08
C GLN A 185 6.52 -3.69 -18.48
N SER A 186 5.74 -4.55 -19.15
CA SER A 186 4.48 -5.04 -18.60
C SER A 186 4.73 -6.21 -17.63
N PHE A 187 3.92 -6.26 -16.57
CA PHE A 187 3.89 -7.35 -15.61
C PHE A 187 2.52 -8.01 -15.65
N ASN A 188 2.48 -9.33 -15.51
CA ASN A 188 1.23 -10.08 -15.51
C ASN A 188 1.15 -10.99 -14.27
N PRO A 189 0.25 -10.70 -13.31
CA PRO A 189 -0.56 -9.48 -13.22
C PRO A 189 0.28 -8.28 -12.79
N ALA A 190 -0.06 -7.07 -13.25
CA ALA A 190 0.41 -5.84 -12.62
C ALA A 190 -0.44 -5.54 -11.39
N ILE A 191 -1.77 -5.66 -11.55
CA ILE A 191 -2.76 -5.67 -10.48
C ILE A 191 -3.76 -6.79 -10.75
N ALA A 192 -4.15 -7.52 -9.71
CA ALA A 192 -5.25 -8.47 -9.74
C ALA A 192 -6.26 -8.11 -8.64
N VAL A 193 -7.52 -7.95 -8.99
CA VAL A 193 -8.60 -7.65 -8.05
C VAL A 193 -9.50 -8.87 -7.92
N ARG A 194 -9.65 -9.35 -6.69
CA ARG A 194 -10.55 -10.45 -6.34
C ARG A 194 -11.75 -9.92 -5.58
N VAL A 195 -12.96 -10.27 -6.02
CA VAL A 195 -14.17 -10.16 -5.21
C VAL A 195 -14.44 -11.53 -4.60
N ASN A 196 -14.46 -11.59 -3.28
CA ASN A 196 -14.62 -12.81 -2.51
C ASN A 196 -16.08 -13.16 -2.26
N GLN A 197 -16.32 -14.38 -1.79
CA GLN A 197 -17.65 -14.87 -1.47
C GLN A 197 -18.39 -13.96 -0.48
N GLN A 198 -17.70 -13.44 0.53
CA GLN A 198 -18.28 -12.48 1.48
C GLN A 198 -18.81 -11.22 0.77
N GLY A 199 -18.04 -10.66 -0.17
CA GLY A 199 -18.48 -9.52 -0.98
C GLY A 199 -19.67 -9.86 -1.90
N LEU A 200 -19.73 -11.10 -2.40
CA LEU A 200 -20.85 -11.60 -3.21
C LEU A 200 -22.11 -11.89 -2.40
N ASP A 201 -21.98 -12.28 -1.13
CA ASP A 201 -23.08 -12.64 -0.24
C ASP A 201 -23.71 -11.41 0.43
N ASP A 202 -22.89 -10.43 0.80
CA ASP A 202 -23.32 -9.32 1.66
C ASP A 202 -23.41 -7.98 0.91
N SER A 203 -22.35 -7.60 0.22
CA SER A 203 -22.19 -6.22 -0.27
C SER A 203 -22.85 -6.01 -1.64
N LEU A 204 -22.55 -6.86 -2.62
CA LEU A 204 -23.07 -6.72 -3.99
C LEU A 204 -24.59 -6.94 -4.13
N PRO A 205 -25.22 -7.91 -3.43
CA PRO A 205 -26.66 -8.11 -3.52
C PRO A 205 -27.48 -6.87 -3.16
N ASN A 206 -27.04 -6.13 -2.14
CA ASN A 206 -27.69 -4.88 -1.72
C ASN A 206 -27.62 -3.80 -2.81
N ALA A 207 -26.51 -3.73 -3.56
CA ALA A 207 -26.34 -2.80 -4.66
C ALA A 207 -27.27 -3.14 -5.84
N ILE A 208 -27.33 -4.42 -6.21
CA ILE A 208 -28.24 -4.89 -7.25
C ILE A 208 -29.69 -4.66 -6.83
N LEU A 209 -30.03 -4.94 -5.58
CA LEU A 209 -31.40 -4.75 -5.08
C LEU A 209 -31.85 -3.29 -5.19
N GLN A 210 -30.99 -2.31 -4.89
CA GLN A 210 -31.33 -0.90 -5.10
C GLN A 210 -31.63 -0.57 -6.57
N LEU A 211 -30.90 -1.18 -7.51
CA LEU A 211 -31.20 -1.04 -8.92
C LEU A 211 -32.51 -1.73 -9.31
N VAL A 212 -32.77 -2.94 -8.79
CA VAL A 212 -34.04 -3.65 -8.98
C VAL A 212 -35.21 -2.77 -8.53
N GLU A 213 -35.09 -2.18 -7.33
CA GLU A 213 -36.12 -1.32 -6.73
C GLU A 213 -36.28 0.03 -7.45
N ALA A 214 -35.23 0.52 -8.11
CA ALA A 214 -35.25 1.79 -8.85
C ALA A 214 -35.77 1.67 -10.29
N LEU A 215 -36.02 0.45 -10.78
CA LEU A 215 -36.47 0.26 -12.15
C LEU A 215 -37.92 0.66 -12.38
N ASP A 216 -38.14 1.28 -13.53
CA ASP A 216 -39.47 1.48 -14.06
C ASP A 216 -39.94 0.20 -14.77
N PHE A 217 -40.53 -0.73 -14.00
CA PHE A 217 -41.08 -1.97 -14.55
C PHE A 217 -42.17 -1.71 -15.61
N ASN A 218 -42.79 -0.53 -15.60
CA ASN A 218 -43.80 -0.16 -16.58
C ASN A 218 -43.24 0.04 -17.98
N ALA A 219 -41.94 0.34 -18.10
CA ALA A 219 -41.27 0.45 -19.40
C ALA A 219 -41.27 -0.88 -20.18
N PHE A 220 -41.44 -2.01 -19.49
CA PHE A 220 -41.47 -3.35 -20.08
C PHE A 220 -42.89 -3.84 -20.41
N ILE A 221 -43.94 -3.06 -20.11
CA ILE A 221 -45.32 -3.41 -20.45
C ILE A 221 -45.54 -3.31 -21.98
N THR A 222 -46.02 -4.39 -22.59
CA THR A 222 -46.47 -4.41 -23.99
C THR A 222 -47.99 -4.63 -24.09
N ASN A 223 -48.77 -3.55 -24.27
CA ASN A 223 -50.25 -3.64 -24.32
C ASN A 223 -50.83 -3.63 -25.75
N PRO A 224 -51.90 -4.42 -26.03
CA PRO A 224 -52.47 -5.50 -25.20
C PRO A 224 -51.64 -6.80 -25.29
N ILE A 225 -51.55 -7.52 -24.18
CA ILE A 225 -50.61 -8.64 -24.00
C ILE A 225 -51.09 -9.92 -24.70
N SER A 226 -52.40 -10.26 -24.67
CA SER A 226 -52.92 -11.48 -25.31
C SER A 226 -54.46 -11.58 -25.37
N GLU A 227 -54.99 -12.42 -26.28
CA GLU A 227 -56.39 -12.87 -26.37
C GLU A 227 -56.48 -14.40 -26.16
N SER A 228 -57.18 -14.86 -25.13
CA SER A 228 -57.43 -16.29 -24.86
C SER A 228 -58.90 -16.63 -25.06
N CYS A 229 -59.21 -17.73 -25.74
CA CYS A 229 -60.57 -18.15 -26.06
C CYS A 229 -60.84 -19.59 -25.62
N SER A 230 -61.93 -19.81 -24.88
CA SER A 230 -62.44 -21.14 -24.55
C SER A 230 -63.32 -21.68 -25.68
N GLY A 231 -62.96 -22.86 -26.19
CA GLY A 231 -63.49 -23.44 -27.43
C GLY A 231 -64.88 -24.07 -27.33
N ALA A 232 -65.95 -23.30 -27.11
CA ALA A 232 -67.31 -23.83 -27.12
C ALA A 232 -67.90 -24.00 -28.55
N VAL A 233 -68.99 -24.77 -28.66
CA VAL A 233 -69.54 -25.27 -29.94
C VAL A 233 -70.21 -24.18 -30.80
N ILE A 234 -70.75 -23.12 -30.19
CA ILE A 234 -71.56 -22.10 -30.89
C ILE A 234 -70.86 -20.73 -30.93
N ALA A 235 -70.14 -20.36 -29.87
CA ALA A 235 -69.32 -19.16 -29.77
C ALA A 235 -68.15 -19.42 -28.82
N ASP A 236 -66.97 -18.91 -29.13
CA ASP A 236 -65.82 -18.92 -28.22
C ASP A 236 -65.98 -17.84 -27.17
N ALA A 237 -65.84 -18.16 -25.89
CA ALA A 237 -65.72 -17.11 -24.87
C ALA A 237 -64.25 -16.71 -24.75
N CYS A 238 -63.96 -15.48 -25.14
CA CYS A 238 -62.62 -14.90 -25.22
C CYS A 238 -62.39 -13.85 -24.12
N GLY A 239 -61.14 -13.66 -23.73
CA GLY A 239 -60.68 -12.62 -22.83
C GLY A 239 -59.43 -11.95 -23.39
N LYS A 240 -59.41 -10.62 -23.36
CA LYS A 240 -58.22 -9.79 -23.64
C LYS A 240 -57.67 -9.23 -22.34
N PHE A 241 -56.36 -9.25 -22.19
CA PHE A 241 -55.67 -8.80 -20.99
C PHE A 241 -54.71 -7.66 -21.30
N SER A 242 -54.67 -6.68 -20.40
CA SER A 242 -53.70 -5.58 -20.40
C SER A 242 -53.17 -5.40 -18.98
N ILE A 243 -51.87 -5.16 -18.85
CA ILE A 243 -51.26 -4.74 -17.59
C ILE A 243 -51.10 -3.23 -17.70
N ASN A 244 -51.68 -2.47 -16.78
CA ASN A 244 -51.62 -1.02 -16.81
C ASN A 244 -50.42 -0.49 -16.02
N ASP A 245 -50.06 -1.19 -14.95
CA ASP A 245 -49.03 -0.78 -13.99
C ASP A 245 -48.41 -2.01 -13.32
N ILE A 246 -47.15 -1.90 -12.90
CA ILE A 246 -46.38 -2.93 -12.20
C ILE A 246 -45.63 -2.28 -11.04
N ASP A 247 -45.95 -2.71 -9.82
CA ASP A 247 -45.33 -2.24 -8.58
C ASP A 247 -44.57 -3.38 -7.89
N LEU A 248 -43.28 -3.18 -7.63
CA LEU A 248 -42.50 -4.06 -6.76
C LEU A 248 -42.69 -3.66 -5.30
N THR A 249 -43.05 -4.62 -4.45
CA THR A 249 -43.20 -4.35 -3.02
C THR A 249 -41.91 -4.65 -2.25
N PRO A 250 -41.65 -3.96 -1.12
CA PRO A 250 -40.41 -4.14 -0.36
C PRO A 250 -40.17 -5.59 0.11
N GLY A 251 -38.90 -5.94 0.33
CA GLY A 251 -38.50 -7.22 0.91
C GLY A 251 -38.04 -8.28 -0.11
N SER A 252 -37.78 -7.87 -1.36
CA SER A 252 -37.10 -8.71 -2.35
C SER A 252 -35.62 -8.89 -1.99
N GLY A 253 -35.00 -9.96 -2.48
CA GLY A 253 -33.61 -10.30 -2.24
C GLY A 253 -32.84 -10.54 -3.53
N VAL A 254 -31.52 -10.47 -3.45
CA VAL A 254 -30.61 -10.85 -4.54
C VAL A 254 -29.58 -11.81 -3.96
N ASP A 255 -29.15 -12.77 -4.77
CA ASP A 255 -28.05 -13.68 -4.50
C ASP A 255 -27.15 -13.75 -5.73
N ILE A 256 -25.83 -13.75 -5.51
CA ILE A 256 -24.82 -13.76 -6.58
C ILE A 256 -23.84 -14.89 -6.32
N GLN A 257 -23.62 -15.73 -7.31
CA GLN A 257 -22.71 -16.86 -7.19
C GLN A 257 -21.69 -16.89 -8.35
N ALA A 258 -20.41 -17.00 -8.02
CA ALA A 258 -19.38 -17.33 -9.00
C ALA A 258 -19.46 -18.82 -9.37
N LEU A 259 -19.57 -19.10 -10.68
CA LEU A 259 -19.65 -20.43 -11.27
C LEU A 259 -18.41 -20.72 -12.12
N SER A 260 -18.09 -21.99 -12.35
CA SER A 260 -16.94 -22.37 -13.20
C SER A 260 -17.07 -21.85 -14.64
N GLY A 261 -15.94 -21.49 -15.26
CA GLY A 261 -15.89 -21.11 -16.68
C GLY A 261 -16.28 -19.67 -16.93
N ASN A 262 -15.84 -18.76 -16.06
CA ASN A 262 -16.02 -17.31 -16.16
C ASN A 262 -17.49 -16.89 -16.11
N LYS A 263 -18.27 -17.58 -15.28
CA LYS A 263 -19.71 -17.36 -15.16
C LYS A 263 -20.10 -16.82 -13.80
N ILE A 264 -21.04 -15.89 -13.78
CA ILE A 264 -21.68 -15.39 -12.57
C ILE A 264 -23.17 -15.73 -12.67
N ARG A 265 -23.76 -16.33 -11.65
CA ARG A 265 -25.21 -16.49 -11.53
C ARG A 265 -25.75 -15.35 -10.67
N ALA A 266 -26.77 -14.66 -11.16
CA ALA A 266 -27.59 -13.79 -10.33
C ALA A 266 -28.96 -14.43 -10.13
N THR A 267 -29.43 -14.49 -8.90
CA THR A 267 -30.77 -14.92 -8.52
C THR A 267 -31.46 -13.76 -7.83
N ILE A 268 -32.60 -13.32 -8.34
CA ILE A 268 -33.44 -12.30 -7.74
C ILE A 268 -34.67 -12.99 -7.17
N GLN A 269 -34.86 -12.86 -5.87
CA GLN A 269 -36.05 -13.31 -5.19
C GLN A 269 -37.02 -12.14 -5.05
N LEU A 270 -38.08 -12.14 -5.85
CA LEU A 270 -39.14 -11.16 -5.75
C LEU A 270 -40.11 -11.55 -4.63
N SER A 271 -40.20 -10.71 -3.59
CA SER A 271 -41.13 -10.94 -2.47
C SER A 271 -42.58 -10.90 -2.94
N ARG A 272 -42.96 -9.78 -3.56
CA ARG A 272 -44.25 -9.60 -4.21
C ARG A 272 -44.20 -8.48 -5.26
N LEU A 273 -44.74 -8.79 -6.44
CA LEU A 273 -44.99 -7.90 -7.56
C LEU A 273 -46.51 -7.74 -7.73
N ASP A 274 -47.01 -6.52 -7.62
CA ASP A 274 -48.43 -6.19 -7.82
C ASP A 274 -48.60 -5.63 -9.24
N MET A 275 -49.48 -6.22 -10.03
CA MET A 275 -49.77 -5.79 -11.40
C MET A 275 -51.22 -5.31 -11.49
N ASP A 276 -51.44 -4.06 -11.87
CA ASP A 276 -52.78 -3.58 -12.20
C ASP A 276 -53.19 -4.16 -13.55
N THR A 277 -54.27 -4.92 -13.57
CA THR A 277 -54.71 -5.67 -14.75
C THR A 277 -56.12 -5.27 -15.15
N THR A 278 -56.30 -5.01 -16.45
CA THR A 278 -57.62 -4.88 -17.06
C THR A 278 -57.88 -6.09 -17.96
N ALA A 279 -59.03 -6.73 -17.75
CA ALA A 279 -59.50 -7.85 -18.56
C ALA A 279 -60.80 -7.49 -19.28
N THR A 280 -60.88 -7.74 -20.58
CA THR A 280 -62.11 -7.60 -21.36
C THR A 280 -62.53 -8.96 -21.88
N THR A 281 -63.63 -9.52 -21.38
CA THR A 281 -64.21 -10.75 -21.94
C THR A 281 -65.26 -10.45 -22.99
N PHE A 282 -65.40 -11.32 -23.98
CA PHE A 282 -66.40 -11.24 -25.03
C PHE A 282 -66.60 -12.61 -25.68
N ALA A 283 -67.76 -12.85 -26.29
CA ALA A 283 -67.98 -14.07 -27.05
C ALA A 283 -67.79 -13.84 -28.56
N ARG A 284 -66.97 -14.67 -29.21
CA ARG A 284 -66.75 -14.68 -30.66
C ARG A 284 -67.54 -15.81 -31.31
N CYS A 285 -68.50 -15.43 -32.13
CA CYS A 285 -69.42 -16.35 -32.77
C CYS A 285 -68.74 -17.32 -33.75
N LYS A 286 -69.04 -18.62 -33.67
CA LYS A 286 -68.56 -19.65 -34.62
C LYS A 286 -69.60 -20.10 -35.65
N SER A 287 -70.86 -19.73 -35.44
CA SER A 287 -71.99 -20.27 -36.21
C SER A 287 -72.92 -19.17 -36.69
N PHE A 288 -73.66 -19.40 -37.77
CA PHE A 288 -74.73 -18.49 -38.21
C PHE A 288 -75.81 -18.27 -37.12
N LEU A 289 -75.91 -19.20 -36.16
CA LEU A 289 -76.87 -19.15 -35.04
C LEU A 289 -76.67 -17.95 -34.10
N CYS A 290 -75.50 -17.33 -34.10
CA CYS A 290 -75.20 -16.13 -33.31
C CYS A 290 -74.89 -14.89 -34.18
N GLY A 291 -75.49 -14.81 -35.37
CA GLY A 291 -75.50 -13.62 -36.22
C GLY A 291 -74.38 -13.55 -37.27
N GLY A 292 -73.48 -14.53 -37.32
CA GLY A 292 -72.40 -14.63 -38.31
C GLY A 292 -71.05 -15.00 -37.68
N SER A 293 -70.30 -15.90 -38.35
CA SER A 293 -68.97 -16.31 -37.88
C SER A 293 -68.04 -15.10 -37.75
N GLY A 294 -67.43 -14.92 -36.58
CA GLY A 294 -66.52 -13.81 -36.27
C GLY A 294 -67.15 -12.63 -35.54
N ASN A 295 -68.48 -12.56 -35.42
CA ASN A 295 -69.13 -11.49 -34.65
C ASN A 295 -68.79 -11.57 -33.16
N VAL A 296 -68.51 -10.42 -32.55
CA VAL A 296 -68.21 -10.26 -31.13
C VAL A 296 -69.44 -9.74 -30.39
N PHE A 297 -69.82 -10.36 -29.27
CA PHE A 297 -70.94 -9.90 -28.43
C PHE A 297 -70.71 -10.18 -26.95
N GLY A 298 -71.44 -9.43 -26.10
CA GLY A 298 -71.40 -9.61 -24.65
C GLY A 298 -70.06 -9.21 -24.05
N THR A 299 -69.57 -8.01 -24.37
CA THR A 299 -68.32 -7.49 -23.82
C THR A 299 -68.50 -7.09 -22.36
N ILE A 300 -67.63 -7.59 -21.48
CA ILE A 300 -67.58 -7.21 -20.07
C ILE A 300 -66.13 -6.85 -19.74
N ASN A 301 -65.94 -5.69 -19.09
CA ASN A 301 -64.63 -5.24 -18.63
C ASN A 301 -64.50 -5.45 -17.13
N PHE A 302 -63.33 -5.88 -16.71
CA PHE A 302 -62.95 -6.10 -15.32
C PHE A 302 -61.63 -5.41 -15.06
N ASN A 303 -61.49 -4.88 -13.85
CA ASN A 303 -60.21 -4.43 -13.32
C ASN A 303 -59.87 -5.34 -12.14
N GLY A 304 -58.60 -5.59 -11.94
CA GLY A 304 -58.14 -6.46 -10.88
C GLY A 304 -56.66 -6.27 -10.62
N VAL A 305 -56.23 -6.66 -9.43
CA VAL A 305 -54.82 -6.69 -9.09
C VAL A 305 -54.36 -8.13 -9.20
N THR A 306 -53.34 -8.36 -10.02
CA THR A 306 -52.66 -9.64 -10.07
C THR A 306 -51.39 -9.54 -9.26
N THR A 307 -51.27 -10.36 -8.22
CA THR A 307 -50.06 -10.40 -7.39
C THR A 307 -49.24 -11.64 -7.71
N VAL A 308 -47.94 -11.46 -7.87
CA VAL A 308 -46.95 -12.52 -8.06
C VAL A 308 -46.04 -12.48 -6.84
N GLN A 309 -45.92 -13.60 -6.11
CA GLN A 309 -45.25 -13.67 -4.81
C GLN A 309 -44.22 -14.78 -4.79
N ASN A 310 -43.14 -14.55 -4.05
CA ASN A 310 -42.03 -15.48 -3.82
C ASN A 310 -41.52 -16.09 -5.14
N THR A 311 -41.21 -15.23 -6.11
CA THR A 311 -40.77 -15.65 -7.44
C THR A 311 -39.27 -15.52 -7.52
N ASP A 312 -38.61 -16.61 -7.90
CA ASP A 312 -37.16 -16.61 -8.10
C ASP A 312 -36.87 -16.47 -9.60
N ILE A 313 -36.11 -15.45 -9.96
CA ILE A 313 -35.62 -15.20 -11.30
C ILE A 313 -34.12 -15.43 -11.29
N SER A 314 -33.61 -16.36 -12.09
CA SER A 314 -32.18 -16.66 -12.14
C SER A 314 -31.63 -16.70 -13.55
N ALA A 315 -30.39 -16.24 -13.73
CA ALA A 315 -29.65 -16.38 -14.98
C ALA A 315 -28.15 -16.52 -14.72
N ASP A 316 -27.48 -17.26 -15.61
CA ASP A 316 -26.03 -17.30 -15.68
C ASP A 316 -25.56 -16.25 -16.70
N PHE A 317 -24.56 -15.48 -16.32
CA PHE A 317 -23.87 -14.51 -17.13
C PHE A 317 -22.46 -14.99 -17.41
N ILE A 318 -22.03 -14.97 -18.66
CA ILE A 318 -20.62 -15.14 -19.01
C ILE A 318 -19.98 -13.76 -19.10
N VAL A 319 -18.84 -13.61 -18.44
CA VAL A 319 -18.04 -12.37 -18.48
C VAL A 319 -16.82 -12.64 -19.35
N SER A 320 -16.57 -11.73 -20.28
CA SER A 320 -15.40 -11.78 -21.16
C SER A 320 -14.76 -10.41 -21.26
N ILE A 321 -13.46 -10.38 -21.56
CA ILE A 321 -12.71 -9.13 -21.76
C ILE A 321 -12.26 -9.06 -23.21
N ASN A 322 -12.54 -7.94 -23.86
CA ASN A 322 -12.23 -7.70 -25.26
C ASN A 322 -11.65 -6.28 -25.43
N ASN A 323 -10.34 -6.21 -25.71
CA ASN A 323 -9.59 -4.97 -25.88
C ASN A 323 -9.77 -3.97 -24.72
N GLY A 324 -9.68 -4.44 -23.48
CA GLY A 324 -9.85 -3.59 -22.30
C GLY A 324 -11.31 -3.35 -21.90
N ASN A 325 -12.29 -3.78 -22.70
CA ASN A 325 -13.70 -3.66 -22.35
C ASN A 325 -14.22 -4.96 -21.76
N VAL A 326 -15.02 -4.86 -20.70
CA VAL A 326 -15.79 -5.99 -20.20
C VAL A 326 -17.05 -6.12 -21.05
N GLU A 327 -17.35 -7.37 -21.42
CA GLU A 327 -18.57 -7.75 -22.09
C GLU A 327 -19.24 -8.85 -21.26
N VAL A 328 -20.49 -8.57 -20.85
CA VAL A 328 -21.33 -9.47 -20.06
C VAL A 328 -22.50 -9.91 -20.92
N GLU A 329 -22.65 -11.22 -21.09
CA GLU A 329 -23.73 -11.82 -21.86
C GLU A 329 -24.50 -12.84 -21.03
N ILE A 330 -25.82 -12.88 -21.16
CA ILE A 330 -26.62 -13.98 -20.61
C ILE A 330 -26.29 -15.27 -21.37
N VAL A 331 -26.01 -16.34 -20.62
CA VAL A 331 -25.80 -17.66 -21.21
C VAL A 331 -27.13 -18.17 -21.77
N ASN A 332 -27.15 -18.47 -23.06
CA ASN A 332 -28.36 -18.93 -23.74
C ASN A 332 -29.02 -20.12 -23.03
N GLY A 333 -30.30 -19.96 -22.67
CA GLY A 333 -31.13 -20.98 -22.05
C GLY A 333 -30.91 -21.18 -20.55
N THR A 334 -30.16 -20.31 -19.86
CA THR A 334 -30.02 -20.35 -18.40
C THR A 334 -30.99 -19.44 -17.66
N LEU A 335 -31.71 -18.57 -18.37
CA LEU A 335 -32.79 -17.78 -17.78
C LEU A 335 -33.90 -18.71 -17.29
N ASP A 336 -34.13 -18.72 -15.98
CA ASP A 336 -35.15 -19.51 -15.31
C ASP A 336 -36.00 -18.62 -14.41
N VAL A 337 -37.31 -18.82 -14.45
CA VAL A 337 -38.29 -18.08 -13.65
C VAL A 337 -39.16 -19.11 -12.94
N ASP A 338 -38.91 -19.30 -11.64
CA ASP A 338 -39.67 -20.21 -10.81
C ASP A 338 -40.83 -19.48 -10.13
N LEU A 339 -42.04 -19.82 -10.56
CA LEU A 339 -43.30 -19.37 -9.96
C LEU A 339 -43.83 -20.48 -9.05
N PRO A 340 -43.88 -20.30 -7.72
CA PRO A 340 -44.38 -21.34 -6.85
C PRO A 340 -45.86 -21.62 -7.15
N ALA A 341 -46.33 -22.83 -6.82
CA ALA A 341 -47.66 -23.31 -7.19
C ALA A 341 -48.84 -22.42 -6.73
N ASN A 342 -48.64 -21.54 -5.74
CA ASN A 342 -49.60 -20.52 -5.27
C ASN A 342 -49.04 -19.09 -5.34
N GLY A 343 -47.92 -18.87 -6.04
CA GLY A 343 -47.23 -17.59 -6.14
C GLY A 343 -48.00 -16.57 -6.98
N LEU A 344 -48.76 -17.03 -7.97
CA LEU A 344 -49.63 -16.17 -8.77
C LEU A 344 -51.05 -16.16 -8.21
N GLN A 345 -51.50 -15.00 -7.73
CA GLN A 345 -52.87 -14.76 -7.28
C GLN A 345 -53.49 -13.68 -8.14
N VAL A 346 -54.58 -14.01 -8.82
CA VAL A 346 -55.34 -13.08 -9.66
C VAL A 346 -56.61 -12.71 -8.89
N ASP A 347 -56.67 -11.48 -8.36
CA ASP A 347 -57.87 -10.95 -7.72
C ASP A 347 -58.58 -10.00 -8.69
N ILE A 348 -59.72 -10.44 -9.21
CA ILE A 348 -60.52 -9.70 -10.19
C ILE A 348 -61.76 -9.17 -9.49
N ASP A 349 -61.95 -7.86 -9.47
CA ASP A 349 -63.20 -7.26 -9.00
C ASP A 349 -64.26 -7.37 -10.10
N PHE A 350 -65.23 -8.25 -9.88
CA PHE A 350 -66.35 -8.50 -10.80
C PHE A 350 -67.51 -7.48 -10.63
N GLY A 351 -67.39 -6.54 -9.70
CA GLY A 351 -68.42 -5.55 -9.40
C GLY A 351 -69.79 -6.18 -9.06
N ALA A 352 -70.88 -5.47 -9.35
CA ALA A 352 -72.25 -5.86 -9.00
C ALA A 352 -72.80 -7.14 -9.71
N VAL A 353 -71.96 -7.88 -10.44
CA VAL A 353 -72.34 -9.11 -11.17
C VAL A 353 -72.19 -10.36 -10.29
N GLU A 354 -71.49 -10.25 -9.16
CA GLU A 354 -71.18 -11.36 -8.23
C GLU A 354 -72.44 -11.97 -7.58
N ASP A 355 -73.51 -11.19 -7.41
CA ASP A 355 -74.76 -11.58 -6.73
C ASP A 355 -75.81 -12.28 -7.63
N VAL A 356 -75.48 -12.61 -8.90
CA VAL A 356 -76.46 -13.18 -9.85
C VAL A 356 -76.34 -14.72 -9.93
N PRO A 357 -77.29 -15.51 -9.39
CA PRO A 357 -77.13 -16.97 -9.16
C PRO A 357 -77.00 -17.81 -10.44
N PHE A 358 -77.55 -17.34 -11.56
CA PHE A 358 -77.54 -18.06 -12.85
C PHE A 358 -76.28 -17.74 -13.69
N VAL A 359 -75.65 -16.61 -13.40
CA VAL A 359 -74.48 -16.10 -14.12
C VAL A 359 -73.19 -16.61 -13.45
N GLY A 360 -73.23 -16.89 -12.14
CA GLY A 360 -72.10 -17.39 -11.36
C GLY A 360 -71.48 -18.71 -11.84
N SER A 361 -72.24 -19.73 -12.27
CA SER A 361 -71.63 -21.04 -12.62
C SER A 361 -70.98 -21.07 -14.02
N LEU A 362 -71.59 -20.38 -14.99
CA LEU A 362 -71.05 -20.25 -16.34
C LEU A 362 -69.90 -19.24 -16.38
N LEU A 363 -70.02 -18.10 -15.68
CA LEU A 363 -68.89 -17.18 -15.50
C LEU A 363 -67.76 -17.90 -14.78
N ASN A 364 -67.99 -18.59 -13.67
CA ASN A 364 -66.90 -19.26 -12.95
C ASN A 364 -66.16 -20.30 -13.83
N THR A 365 -66.87 -21.05 -14.68
CA THR A 365 -66.21 -22.01 -15.61
C THR A 365 -65.39 -21.30 -16.70
N VAL A 366 -65.92 -20.21 -17.28
CA VAL A 366 -65.25 -19.42 -18.32
C VAL A 366 -64.09 -18.61 -17.73
N VAL A 367 -64.29 -17.98 -16.58
CA VAL A 367 -63.32 -17.22 -15.80
C VAL A 367 -62.18 -18.13 -15.34
N ASN A 368 -62.45 -19.32 -14.80
CA ASN A 368 -61.37 -20.26 -14.44
C ASN A 368 -60.57 -20.74 -15.66
N GLY A 369 -61.23 -20.99 -16.80
CA GLY A 369 -60.54 -21.33 -18.05
C GLY A 369 -59.67 -20.18 -18.58
N ILE A 370 -60.13 -18.95 -18.40
CA ILE A 370 -59.41 -17.73 -18.76
C ILE A 370 -58.27 -17.44 -17.78
N ILE A 371 -58.47 -17.60 -16.47
CA ILE A 371 -57.44 -17.47 -15.42
C ILE A 371 -56.32 -18.49 -15.62
N ASN A 372 -56.65 -19.75 -15.95
CA ASN A 372 -55.63 -20.76 -16.25
C ASN A 372 -54.81 -20.42 -17.52
N GLY A 373 -55.43 -19.80 -18.53
CA GLY A 373 -54.72 -19.28 -19.69
C GLY A 373 -53.87 -18.05 -19.38
N LEU A 374 -54.33 -17.22 -18.43
CA LEU A 374 -53.65 -16.03 -17.94
C LEU A 374 -52.34 -16.39 -17.23
N VAL A 375 -52.28 -17.49 -16.48
CA VAL A 375 -51.03 -17.96 -15.84
C VAL A 375 -49.90 -18.13 -16.86
N GLY A 376 -50.18 -18.75 -18.01
CA GLY A 376 -49.16 -18.95 -19.06
C GLY A 376 -48.73 -17.66 -19.75
N ILE A 377 -49.62 -16.68 -19.89
CA ILE A 377 -49.34 -15.36 -20.49
C ILE A 377 -48.56 -14.48 -19.51
N LEU A 378 -48.93 -14.48 -18.24
CA LEU A 378 -48.21 -13.73 -17.21
C LEU A 378 -46.82 -14.29 -16.98
N SER A 379 -46.67 -15.62 -17.03
CA SER A 379 -45.35 -16.25 -16.99
C SER A 379 -44.44 -15.78 -18.13
N SER A 380 -44.95 -15.63 -19.37
CA SER A 380 -44.13 -15.10 -20.46
C SER A 380 -43.78 -13.62 -20.27
N VAL A 381 -44.69 -12.81 -19.73
CA VAL A 381 -44.41 -11.39 -19.42
C VAL A 381 -43.34 -11.26 -18.34
N ILE A 382 -43.41 -12.08 -17.29
CA ILE A 382 -42.40 -12.08 -16.22
C ILE A 382 -41.04 -12.52 -16.79
N VAL A 383 -41.00 -13.49 -17.71
CA VAL A 383 -39.78 -13.89 -18.41
C VAL A 383 -39.24 -12.76 -19.30
N ASP A 384 -40.09 -12.04 -20.02
CA ASP A 384 -39.66 -10.90 -20.86
C ASP A 384 -39.16 -9.72 -20.00
N ILE A 385 -39.81 -9.45 -18.86
CA ILE A 385 -39.36 -8.47 -17.85
C ILE A 385 -38.02 -8.91 -17.27
N ALA A 386 -37.90 -10.19 -16.89
CA ALA A 386 -36.67 -10.76 -16.37
C ALA A 386 -35.54 -10.65 -17.40
N ASP A 387 -35.77 -11.02 -18.66
CA ASP A 387 -34.78 -10.94 -19.74
C ASP A 387 -34.35 -9.48 -19.98
N GLY A 388 -35.31 -8.55 -20.09
CA GLY A 388 -35.01 -7.12 -20.26
C GLY A 388 -34.22 -6.50 -19.10
N PHE A 389 -34.52 -6.91 -17.87
CA PHE A 389 -33.81 -6.44 -16.67
C PHE A 389 -32.43 -7.08 -16.48
N LEU A 390 -32.32 -8.39 -16.69
CA LEU A 390 -31.07 -9.13 -16.55
C LEU A 390 -30.08 -8.74 -17.65
N ALA A 391 -30.54 -8.60 -18.89
CA ALA A 391 -29.65 -8.43 -20.04
C ALA A 391 -28.99 -7.05 -20.12
N SER A 392 -29.67 -5.99 -19.69
CA SER A 392 -29.17 -4.61 -19.82
C SER A 392 -28.76 -4.01 -18.48
N PRO A 393 -29.65 -3.84 -17.48
CA PRO A 393 -29.27 -3.29 -16.17
C PRO A 393 -28.18 -4.05 -15.42
N ILE A 394 -28.26 -5.38 -15.29
CA ILE A 394 -27.22 -6.15 -14.56
C ILE A 394 -25.91 -6.20 -15.35
N SER A 395 -25.97 -6.43 -16.66
CA SER A 395 -24.78 -6.36 -17.52
C SER A 395 -24.12 -4.98 -17.47
N ASN A 396 -24.92 -3.91 -17.49
CA ASN A 396 -24.41 -2.54 -17.32
C ASN A 396 -23.85 -2.33 -15.92
N LEU A 397 -24.49 -2.83 -14.86
CA LEU A 397 -23.93 -2.75 -13.51
C LEU A 397 -22.61 -3.50 -13.42
N LEU A 398 -22.48 -4.69 -14.00
CA LEU A 398 -21.24 -5.45 -13.96
C LEU A 398 -20.15 -4.76 -14.78
N ASN A 399 -20.51 -4.15 -15.92
CA ASN A 399 -19.61 -3.30 -16.69
C ASN A 399 -19.22 -2.05 -15.91
N ASP A 400 -20.18 -1.36 -15.29
CA ASP A 400 -19.99 -0.16 -14.47
C ASP A 400 -19.20 -0.50 -13.20
N LEU A 401 -19.42 -1.67 -12.60
CA LEU A 401 -18.65 -2.15 -11.47
C LEU A 401 -17.21 -2.29 -11.92
N ILE A 402 -16.93 -2.90 -13.07
CA ILE A 402 -15.55 -3.09 -13.50
C ILE A 402 -14.90 -1.79 -14.03
N SER A 403 -15.65 -0.91 -14.69
CA SER A 403 -15.17 0.38 -15.21
C SER A 403 -15.10 1.48 -14.15
N ASN A 404 -15.84 1.37 -13.03
CA ASN A 404 -15.74 2.31 -11.91
C ASN A 404 -14.88 1.76 -10.76
N VAL A 405 -14.64 0.44 -10.69
CA VAL A 405 -13.65 -0.19 -9.80
C VAL A 405 -12.23 0.18 -10.18
N LEU A 406 -11.95 0.82 -11.32
CA LEU A 406 -10.68 1.53 -11.60
C LEU A 406 -10.93 2.74 -12.49
N PRO A 407 -10.40 3.93 -12.19
CA PRO A 407 -10.41 5.01 -13.17
C PRO A 407 -9.56 4.62 -14.38
N ASP A 408 -10.03 4.95 -15.59
CA ASP A 408 -9.28 4.73 -16.85
C ASP A 408 -7.85 5.28 -16.76
N SER A 409 -7.69 6.40 -16.06
CA SER A 409 -6.39 6.98 -15.75
C SER A 409 -6.38 7.72 -14.40
N ILE A 410 -5.29 7.60 -13.67
CA ILE A 410 -4.96 8.41 -12.49
C ILE A 410 -3.85 9.38 -12.88
N ALA A 411 -4.09 10.67 -12.66
CA ALA A 411 -3.10 11.73 -12.79
C ALA A 411 -2.54 12.05 -11.40
N ILE A 412 -1.25 11.82 -11.21
CA ILE A 412 -0.53 12.05 -9.97
C ILE A 412 0.43 13.23 -10.18
N PRO A 413 0.29 14.35 -9.46
CA PRO A 413 1.27 15.42 -9.53
C PRO A 413 2.60 14.93 -8.97
N VAL A 414 3.70 15.22 -9.67
CA VAL A 414 5.07 14.90 -9.24
C VAL A 414 5.94 16.11 -9.54
N ALA A 415 6.42 16.79 -8.49
CA ALA A 415 7.13 18.07 -8.63
C ALA A 415 6.35 19.05 -9.55
N ASP A 416 6.95 19.49 -10.65
CA ASP A 416 6.35 20.39 -11.64
C ASP A 416 5.71 19.67 -12.84
N THR A 417 5.47 18.36 -12.74
CA THR A 417 4.91 17.52 -13.81
C THR A 417 3.79 16.59 -13.34
N THR A 418 3.25 15.77 -14.24
CA THR A 418 2.19 14.81 -13.95
C THR A 418 2.60 13.42 -14.42
N LEU A 419 2.50 12.46 -13.50
CA LEU A 419 2.58 11.03 -13.77
C LEU A 419 1.18 10.51 -14.08
N ASN A 420 1.00 9.89 -15.23
CA ASN A 420 -0.26 9.30 -15.65
C ASN A 420 -0.16 7.77 -15.59
N LEU A 421 -1.06 7.18 -14.80
CA LEU A 421 -1.26 5.74 -14.67
C LEU A 421 -2.55 5.36 -15.35
N GLY A 422 -2.50 4.52 -16.37
CA GLY A 422 -3.69 3.95 -17.02
C GLY A 422 -3.90 2.50 -16.60
N PHE A 423 -5.16 2.09 -16.48
CA PHE A 423 -5.54 0.71 -16.16
C PHE A 423 -6.49 0.16 -17.21
N SER A 424 -6.29 -1.11 -17.59
CA SER A 424 -7.19 -1.78 -18.53
C SER A 424 -7.39 -3.24 -18.12
N PRO A 425 -8.64 -3.73 -18.03
CA PRO A 425 -8.92 -5.16 -17.86
C PRO A 425 -8.24 -6.01 -18.94
N GLU A 426 -7.55 -7.07 -18.52
CA GLU A 426 -6.87 -8.02 -19.42
C GLU A 426 -7.47 -9.42 -19.34
N ASP A 427 -7.80 -9.89 -18.14
CA ASP A 427 -8.37 -11.23 -17.94
C ASP A 427 -9.42 -11.25 -16.83
N PHE A 428 -10.39 -12.15 -16.96
CA PHE A 428 -11.43 -12.39 -15.99
C PHE A 428 -11.52 -13.89 -15.74
N SER A 429 -11.52 -14.29 -14.47
CA SER A 429 -11.69 -15.68 -14.11
C SER A 429 -12.58 -15.84 -12.89
N THR A 430 -13.33 -16.94 -12.86
CA THR A 430 -14.10 -17.33 -11.68
C THR A 430 -13.41 -18.48 -10.98
N SER A 431 -13.31 -18.38 -9.66
CA SER A 431 -12.69 -19.40 -8.81
C SER A 431 -13.65 -19.74 -7.66
N SER A 432 -13.36 -20.81 -6.92
CA SER A 432 -14.27 -21.22 -5.84
C SER A 432 -14.34 -20.12 -4.78
N GLY A 433 -15.53 -19.53 -4.61
CA GLY A 433 -15.77 -18.48 -3.63
C GLY A 433 -15.38 -17.07 -4.09
N GLY A 434 -15.44 -16.77 -5.39
CA GLY A 434 -15.22 -15.42 -5.90
C GLY A 434 -14.92 -15.32 -7.39
N PHE A 435 -14.62 -14.11 -7.85
CA PHE A 435 -14.08 -13.87 -9.19
C PHE A 435 -12.87 -12.94 -9.12
N ASP A 436 -11.97 -13.11 -10.08
CA ASP A 436 -10.70 -12.41 -10.19
C ASP A 436 -10.67 -11.62 -11.52
N ILE A 437 -10.25 -10.37 -11.47
CA ILE A 437 -10.03 -9.47 -12.60
C ILE A 437 -8.54 -9.12 -12.65
N ILE A 438 -7.89 -9.43 -13.77
CA ILE A 438 -6.50 -9.08 -14.03
C ILE A 438 -6.44 -7.80 -14.84
N LEU A 439 -5.53 -6.92 -14.46
CA LEU A 439 -5.43 -5.57 -14.99
C LEU A 439 -4.03 -5.34 -15.54
N GLY A 440 -3.99 -4.88 -16.78
CA GLY A 440 -2.83 -4.27 -17.38
C GLY A 440 -2.66 -2.84 -16.89
N ASN A 441 -1.44 -2.33 -17.02
CA ASN A 441 -1.09 -0.97 -16.66
C ASN A 441 -0.37 -0.27 -17.82
N SER A 442 -0.55 1.05 -17.90
CA SER A 442 0.29 1.93 -18.71
C SER A 442 0.82 3.06 -17.85
N LEU A 443 2.06 3.48 -18.08
CA LEU A 443 2.72 4.49 -17.29
C LEU A 443 3.43 5.51 -18.17
N THR A 444 3.16 6.79 -17.93
CA THR A 444 3.83 7.89 -18.64
C THR A 444 4.03 9.09 -17.71
N ILE A 445 5.19 9.74 -17.81
CA ILE A 445 5.46 11.05 -17.18
C ILE A 445 5.42 12.13 -18.27
N ASP A 446 4.73 13.24 -18.03
CA ASP A 446 4.52 14.28 -19.04
C ASP A 446 5.82 15.02 -19.43
N SER A 447 6.73 15.19 -18.47
CA SER A 447 8.03 15.80 -18.67
C SER A 447 9.10 15.22 -17.75
N VAL A 448 10.33 15.11 -18.26
CA VAL A 448 11.51 14.66 -17.50
C VAL A 448 12.28 15.89 -17.03
N ASP A 449 12.74 15.86 -15.78
CA ASP A 449 13.66 16.83 -15.21
C ASP A 449 15.05 16.69 -15.90
N PRO A 450 15.58 17.75 -16.54
CA PRO A 450 16.86 17.69 -17.23
C PRO A 450 18.07 17.48 -16.31
N ASP A 451 17.93 17.74 -15.01
CA ASP A 451 18.99 17.55 -14.01
C ASP A 451 19.04 16.11 -13.48
N VAL A 452 18.06 15.27 -13.84
CA VAL A 452 17.99 13.86 -13.46
C VAL A 452 18.65 12.98 -14.53
N LEU A 453 19.62 12.16 -14.12
CA LEU A 453 20.23 11.17 -15.01
C LEU A 453 19.22 10.05 -15.31
N PRO A 454 19.02 9.65 -16.58
CA PRO A 454 18.08 8.57 -16.89
C PRO A 454 18.51 7.25 -16.22
N PRO A 455 17.61 6.54 -15.52
CA PRO A 455 17.95 5.29 -14.87
C PRO A 455 18.06 4.13 -15.89
N LEU A 456 18.86 3.12 -15.58
CA LEU A 456 18.96 1.89 -16.39
C LEU A 456 17.60 1.18 -16.52
N GLY A 457 16.90 1.08 -15.38
CA GLY A 457 15.58 0.47 -15.23
C GLY A 457 15.05 0.70 -13.80
N SER A 458 13.86 0.17 -13.51
CA SER A 458 13.33 0.14 -12.15
C SER A 458 13.82 -1.10 -11.41
N PHE A 459 13.97 -1.04 -10.09
CA PHE A 459 14.28 -2.24 -9.29
C PHE A 459 13.26 -3.37 -9.58
N TYR A 460 13.75 -4.61 -9.68
CA TYR A 460 12.97 -5.77 -10.07
C TYR A 460 13.17 -6.94 -9.11
N VAL A 461 12.04 -7.45 -8.60
CA VAL A 461 11.96 -8.65 -7.78
C VAL A 461 11.29 -9.75 -8.59
N THR A 462 11.97 -10.89 -8.72
CA THR A 462 11.38 -12.07 -9.36
C THR A 462 10.38 -12.74 -8.43
N GLY A 463 9.21 -13.10 -8.95
CA GLY A 463 8.23 -13.89 -8.21
C GLY A 463 6.96 -14.12 -9.02
N ASP A 464 6.22 -15.17 -8.64
CA ASP A 464 4.92 -15.48 -9.21
C ASP A 464 3.81 -14.93 -8.29
N ALA A 465 2.72 -14.46 -8.90
CA ALA A 465 1.55 -14.01 -8.19
C ALA A 465 0.91 -15.16 -7.39
N PRO A 466 0.27 -14.87 -6.23
CA PRO A 466 -0.45 -15.88 -5.48
C PRO A 466 -1.57 -16.50 -6.33
N SER A 467 -1.71 -17.82 -6.26
CA SER A 467 -2.79 -18.56 -6.92
C SER A 467 -3.34 -19.64 -5.97
N PRO A 468 -4.62 -19.58 -5.56
CA PRO A 468 -5.58 -18.50 -5.85
C PRO A 468 -5.16 -17.17 -5.21
N TYR A 469 -5.72 -16.06 -5.71
CA TYR A 469 -5.58 -14.78 -5.03
C TYR A 469 -6.21 -14.86 -3.62
N PRO A 470 -5.64 -14.17 -2.63
CA PRO A 470 -6.09 -14.30 -1.25
C PRO A 470 -7.55 -13.88 -1.07
N SER A 471 -8.28 -14.61 -0.22
CA SER A 471 -9.64 -14.27 0.19
C SER A 471 -9.77 -13.91 1.67
N THR A 472 -8.65 -14.03 2.41
CA THR A 472 -8.56 -13.77 3.84
C THR A 472 -7.25 -13.06 4.14
N THR A 473 -7.25 -12.24 5.19
CA THR A 473 -6.05 -11.67 5.81
C THR A 473 -5.16 -12.77 6.42
N PRO A 474 -3.89 -12.45 6.80
CA PRO A 474 -2.98 -13.41 7.43
C PRO A 474 -3.49 -14.04 8.73
N ASP A 475 -4.34 -13.34 9.48
CA ASP A 475 -4.97 -13.85 10.71
C ASP A 475 -6.21 -14.74 10.45
N GLY A 476 -6.63 -14.88 9.19
CA GLY A 476 -7.74 -15.70 8.75
C GLY A 476 -9.09 -14.98 8.68
N THR A 477 -9.13 -13.66 8.84
CA THR A 477 -10.35 -12.86 8.69
C THR A 477 -10.76 -12.76 7.22
N GLY A 478 -12.05 -12.96 6.93
CA GLY A 478 -12.61 -12.80 5.59
C GLY A 478 -12.68 -11.33 5.17
N VAL A 479 -12.49 -11.07 3.87
CA VAL A 479 -12.60 -9.72 3.29
C VAL A 479 -13.46 -9.75 2.04
N ASP A 480 -14.20 -8.67 1.76
CA ASP A 480 -15.06 -8.59 0.57
C ASP A 480 -14.27 -8.53 -0.73
N LEU A 481 -13.17 -7.77 -0.73
CA LEU A 481 -12.32 -7.52 -1.89
C LEU A 481 -10.85 -7.64 -1.52
N THR A 482 -10.03 -8.13 -2.45
CA THR A 482 -8.58 -8.14 -2.32
C THR A 482 -7.93 -7.65 -3.61
N ALA A 483 -7.10 -6.62 -3.52
CA ALA A 483 -6.24 -6.16 -4.61
C ALA A 483 -4.82 -6.68 -4.38
N THR A 484 -4.27 -7.43 -5.33
CA THR A 484 -2.88 -7.89 -5.32
C THR A 484 -2.08 -7.08 -6.33
N VAL A 485 -1.06 -6.37 -5.87
CA VAL A 485 -0.26 -5.43 -6.65
C VAL A 485 1.17 -5.93 -6.75
N ALA A 486 1.76 -5.92 -7.94
CA ALA A 486 3.17 -6.25 -8.12
C ALA A 486 4.07 -5.15 -7.55
N ALA A 487 5.06 -5.50 -6.73
CA ALA A 487 6.10 -4.57 -6.25
C ALA A 487 6.85 -3.93 -7.43
N ASN A 488 7.01 -4.68 -8.52
CA ASN A 488 7.63 -4.21 -9.75
C ASN A 488 6.84 -3.07 -10.43
N LEU A 489 5.50 -3.06 -10.32
CA LEU A 489 4.70 -1.93 -10.79
C LEU A 489 5.01 -0.67 -9.97
N LEU A 490 5.05 -0.80 -8.64
CA LEU A 490 5.35 0.32 -7.75
C LEU A 490 6.78 0.85 -7.98
N ASN A 491 7.74 -0.02 -8.26
CA ASN A 491 9.09 0.37 -8.65
C ASN A 491 9.12 1.11 -9.99
N GLN A 492 8.36 0.69 -11.01
CA GLN A 492 8.24 1.46 -12.26
C GLN A 492 7.66 2.86 -12.01
N VAL A 493 6.62 2.95 -11.17
CA VAL A 493 6.00 4.23 -10.77
C VAL A 493 7.01 5.16 -10.13
N LEU A 494 7.78 4.68 -9.15
CA LEU A 494 8.80 5.47 -8.47
C LEU A 494 9.92 5.90 -9.41
N THR A 495 10.36 5.03 -10.32
CA THR A 495 11.41 5.37 -11.28
C THR A 495 10.94 6.38 -12.32
N GLU A 496 9.69 6.33 -12.75
CA GLU A 496 9.10 7.34 -13.64
C GLU A 496 8.87 8.68 -12.91
N ALA A 497 8.43 8.65 -11.66
CA ALA A 497 8.33 9.84 -10.82
C ALA A 497 9.71 10.47 -10.55
N TYR A 498 10.75 9.66 -10.32
CA TYR A 498 12.14 10.11 -10.19
C TYR A 498 12.60 10.90 -11.42
N LYS A 499 12.32 10.38 -12.62
CA LYS A 499 12.58 11.11 -13.88
C LYS A 499 11.83 12.45 -13.95
N GLY A 500 10.65 12.55 -13.33
CA GLY A 500 9.88 13.78 -13.21
C GLY A 500 10.41 14.80 -12.19
N GLY A 501 11.46 14.47 -11.43
CA GLY A 501 12.04 15.34 -10.41
C GLY A 501 11.58 15.06 -8.96
N LEU A 502 11.00 13.88 -8.69
CA LEU A 502 10.49 13.51 -7.34
C LEU A 502 11.50 13.76 -6.21
N LEU A 503 12.79 13.53 -6.46
CA LEU A 503 13.85 13.70 -5.47
C LEU A 503 14.64 15.01 -5.63
N ASN A 504 14.09 16.03 -6.28
CA ASN A 504 14.73 17.34 -6.46
C ASN A 504 13.89 18.44 -5.76
N ILE A 505 14.05 18.55 -4.45
CA ILE A 505 13.16 19.33 -3.57
C ILE A 505 13.95 20.46 -2.93
N THR A 506 13.37 21.66 -2.87
CA THR A 506 13.88 22.78 -2.05
C THR A 506 12.81 23.17 -1.06
N LEU A 507 13.20 23.30 0.21
CA LEU A 507 12.32 23.65 1.32
C LEU A 507 12.86 24.87 2.05
N ASP A 508 11.99 25.78 2.46
CA ASP A 508 12.37 27.01 3.16
C ASP A 508 11.48 27.29 4.39
N SER A 509 11.51 28.53 4.89
CA SER A 509 10.72 28.95 6.04
C SER A 509 9.20 28.90 5.80
N ASP A 510 8.76 29.11 4.56
CA ASP A 510 7.33 29.05 4.20
C ASP A 510 6.82 27.60 4.23
N ASP A 511 7.73 26.62 4.11
CA ASP A 511 7.45 25.19 4.27
C ASP A 511 7.43 24.71 5.73
N GLY A 512 7.68 25.62 6.68
CA GLY A 512 7.63 25.34 8.12
C GLY A 512 8.97 24.96 8.75
N ILE A 513 10.07 25.01 7.99
CA ILE A 513 11.42 24.76 8.54
C ILE A 513 11.89 26.01 9.29
N SER A 514 12.31 25.85 10.54
CA SER A 514 12.81 26.95 11.37
C SER A 514 14.27 26.78 11.76
N ILE A 515 14.97 27.91 11.90
CA ILE A 515 16.37 27.95 12.39
C ILE A 515 16.51 27.28 13.76
N GLY A 516 15.49 27.41 14.62
CA GLY A 516 15.44 26.76 15.93
C GLY A 516 15.46 25.23 15.87
N THR A 517 15.00 24.64 14.77
CA THR A 517 15.07 23.19 14.54
C THR A 517 16.52 22.73 14.40
N ILE A 518 17.33 23.46 13.62
CA ILE A 518 18.76 23.15 13.41
C ILE A 518 19.56 23.46 14.68
N GLY A 519 19.26 24.58 15.36
CA GLY A 519 19.92 24.96 16.61
C GLY A 519 19.71 24.00 17.78
N SER A 520 18.73 23.10 17.67
CA SER A 520 18.46 22.06 18.68
C SER A 520 19.30 20.79 18.51
N ILE A 521 20.13 20.70 17.47
CA ILE A 521 20.93 19.52 17.15
C ILE A 521 22.20 19.52 17.99
N PRO A 522 22.45 18.45 18.78
CA PRO A 522 23.67 18.33 19.56
C PRO A 522 24.92 18.38 18.68
N ASP A 523 25.94 19.09 19.16
CA ASP A 523 27.25 19.19 18.51
C ASP A 523 27.22 19.74 17.08
N PHE A 524 26.18 20.51 16.72
CA PHE A 524 26.15 21.22 15.44
C PHE A 524 27.29 22.27 15.43
N PRO A 525 28.22 22.21 14.46
CA PRO A 525 29.49 22.92 14.56
C PRO A 525 29.44 24.41 14.20
N ILE A 526 28.29 24.91 13.76
CA ILE A 526 28.13 26.27 13.23
C ILE A 526 27.23 27.07 14.17
N ASP A 527 27.72 28.25 14.56
CA ASP A 527 26.95 29.23 15.33
C ASP A 527 25.82 29.81 14.46
N LEU A 528 24.60 29.75 14.98
CA LEU A 528 23.39 30.19 14.28
C LEU A 528 22.97 31.62 14.69
N ASP A 529 23.74 32.29 15.56
CA ASP A 529 23.48 33.67 15.94
C ASP A 529 23.53 34.61 14.73
N GLY A 530 22.45 35.37 14.54
CA GLY A 530 22.34 36.35 13.45
C GLY A 530 21.87 35.78 12.11
N VAL A 531 21.60 34.47 12.02
CA VAL A 531 20.98 33.85 10.84
C VAL A 531 19.58 34.44 10.60
N THR A 532 19.33 34.93 9.39
CA THR A 532 18.06 35.57 9.01
C THR A 532 17.19 34.69 8.12
N ASN A 533 17.79 33.74 7.39
CA ASN A 533 17.06 32.84 6.50
C ASN A 533 17.77 31.48 6.36
N LEU A 534 17.01 30.48 5.90
CA LEU A 534 17.39 29.08 5.78
C LEU A 534 16.68 28.47 4.58
N ASN A 535 17.37 27.66 3.79
CA ASN A 535 16.72 26.65 2.96
C ASN A 535 17.45 25.30 3.05
N ILE A 536 16.72 24.23 2.74
CA ILE A 536 17.22 22.88 2.65
C ILE A 536 16.95 22.39 1.23
N THR A 537 17.97 21.86 0.56
CA THR A 537 17.83 21.24 -0.75
C THR A 537 18.08 19.74 -0.62
N VAL A 538 17.23 18.94 -1.22
CA VAL A 538 17.33 17.48 -1.28
C VAL A 538 17.41 17.09 -2.74
N SER A 539 18.44 16.33 -3.12
CA SER A 539 18.67 15.84 -4.48
C SER A 539 19.06 14.35 -4.47
N GLY A 540 18.35 13.49 -5.19
CA GLY A 540 18.68 12.06 -5.33
C GLY A 540 19.49 11.74 -6.59
N LYS A 541 20.58 10.98 -6.47
CA LYS A 541 21.40 10.54 -7.63
C LYS A 541 20.98 9.18 -8.20
N SER A 542 20.12 8.45 -7.52
CA SER A 542 19.56 7.17 -7.97
C SER A 542 18.04 7.15 -7.76
N SER A 543 17.36 6.31 -8.53
CA SER A 543 15.91 6.09 -8.38
C SER A 543 15.58 5.53 -6.99
N PRO A 544 14.48 5.97 -6.35
CA PRO A 544 13.91 5.24 -5.22
C PRO A 544 13.50 3.83 -5.64
N SER A 545 13.49 2.90 -4.69
CA SER A 545 12.88 1.58 -4.84
C SER A 545 12.06 1.21 -3.62
N ILE A 546 11.11 0.29 -3.83
CA ILE A 546 10.42 -0.42 -2.76
C ILE A 546 10.79 -1.89 -2.76
N GLU A 547 10.72 -2.46 -1.57
CA GLU A 547 10.75 -3.89 -1.31
C GLU A 547 9.54 -4.27 -0.47
N VAL A 548 8.88 -5.36 -0.82
CA VAL A 548 7.87 -5.96 0.06
C VAL A 548 8.60 -6.76 1.13
N VAL A 549 8.30 -6.49 2.39
CA VAL A 549 8.90 -7.19 3.52
C VAL A 549 8.24 -8.55 3.67
N SER A 550 9.00 -9.55 4.14
CA SER A 550 8.43 -10.86 4.44
C SER A 550 7.36 -10.73 5.53
N GLN A 551 6.31 -11.55 5.51
CA GLN A 551 5.24 -11.44 6.50
C GLN A 551 5.74 -11.66 7.94
N THR A 552 6.83 -12.39 8.14
CA THR A 552 7.43 -12.61 9.47
C THR A 552 8.16 -11.39 10.01
N ASP A 553 8.61 -10.50 9.12
CA ASP A 553 9.42 -9.33 9.47
C ASP A 553 8.62 -8.02 9.34
N ALA A 554 7.37 -8.08 8.88
CA ALA A 554 6.53 -6.93 8.57
C ALA A 554 5.94 -6.19 9.80
N ALA A 555 6.48 -6.41 11.01
CA ALA A 555 5.96 -5.81 12.24
C ALA A 555 6.03 -4.27 12.23
N ASP A 556 7.07 -3.71 11.60
CA ASP A 556 7.29 -2.27 11.49
C ASP A 556 6.77 -1.68 10.17
N GLY A 557 6.28 -2.52 9.25
CA GLY A 557 5.75 -2.14 7.94
C GLY A 557 5.90 -3.27 6.91
N VAL A 558 4.95 -3.36 5.99
CA VAL A 558 4.92 -4.38 4.91
C VAL A 558 5.71 -3.96 3.68
N VAL A 559 6.10 -2.69 3.59
CA VAL A 559 6.92 -2.14 2.51
C VAL A 559 8.12 -1.43 3.12
N ALA A 560 9.30 -1.63 2.55
CA ALA A 560 10.49 -0.83 2.83
C ALA A 560 10.79 0.02 1.59
N VAL A 561 11.00 1.33 1.77
CA VAL A 561 11.48 2.20 0.71
C VAL A 561 12.96 2.43 0.92
N ASN A 562 13.72 2.22 -0.16
CA ASN A 562 15.16 2.42 -0.21
C ASN A 562 15.47 3.65 -1.07
N LEU A 563 16.28 4.54 -0.53
CA LEU A 563 16.82 5.72 -1.18
C LEU A 563 18.34 5.67 -1.04
N LEU A 564 19.04 5.39 -2.14
CA LEU A 564 20.49 5.47 -2.19
C LEU A 564 20.93 6.85 -2.66
N ASP A 565 22.12 7.28 -2.23
CA ASP A 565 22.76 8.51 -2.70
C ASP A 565 21.89 9.77 -2.60
N LEU A 566 21.14 9.90 -1.50
CA LEU A 566 20.35 11.09 -1.22
C LEU A 566 21.25 12.19 -0.68
N THR A 567 21.40 13.28 -1.44
CA THR A 567 22.16 14.45 -1.00
C THR A 567 21.23 15.46 -0.33
N LEU A 568 21.54 15.82 0.91
CA LEU A 568 20.91 16.92 1.63
C LEU A 568 21.91 18.08 1.79
N LYS A 569 21.44 19.28 1.47
CA LYS A 569 22.18 20.53 1.64
C LYS A 569 21.41 21.47 2.54
N VAL A 570 22.10 22.06 3.52
CA VAL A 570 21.57 23.16 4.32
C VAL A 570 22.27 24.42 3.90
N ASN A 571 21.50 25.45 3.52
CA ASN A 571 22.03 26.78 3.26
C ASN A 571 21.45 27.81 4.23
N LEU A 572 22.30 28.68 4.75
CA LEU A 572 21.95 29.70 5.74
C LEU A 572 22.34 31.09 5.24
N ASP A 573 21.53 32.09 5.56
CA ASP A 573 21.86 33.50 5.38
C ASP A 573 22.24 34.10 6.74
N PHE A 574 23.51 34.49 6.90
CA PHE A 574 24.04 35.05 8.14
C PHE A 574 23.78 36.56 8.31
N GLY A 575 22.98 37.18 7.42
CA GLY A 575 22.69 38.61 7.47
C GLY A 575 23.90 39.50 7.17
N ASP A 576 24.96 38.92 6.60
CA ASP A 576 26.23 39.57 6.26
C ASP A 576 26.21 40.24 4.87
N GLY A 577 25.09 40.10 4.13
CA GLY A 577 24.90 40.61 2.79
C GLY A 577 25.37 39.68 1.67
N ASN A 578 25.86 38.48 1.99
CA ASN A 578 26.25 37.47 1.01
C ASN A 578 25.10 36.51 0.62
N GLY A 579 23.94 36.62 1.26
CA GLY A 579 22.76 35.79 1.00
C GLY A 579 22.91 34.36 1.54
N LEU A 580 22.11 33.43 1.00
CA LEU A 580 22.16 32.01 1.37
C LEU A 580 23.50 31.39 0.95
N GLN A 581 24.19 30.80 1.92
CA GLN A 581 25.45 30.09 1.74
C GLN A 581 25.29 28.63 2.17
N GLU A 582 25.80 27.68 1.39
CA GLU A 582 25.81 26.26 1.76
C GLU A 582 26.69 26.06 2.98
N VAL A 583 26.12 25.54 4.06
CA VAL A 583 26.82 25.31 5.34
C VAL A 583 27.04 23.83 5.63
N LEU A 584 26.21 22.97 5.06
CA LEU A 584 26.31 21.53 5.14
C LEU A 584 25.93 20.93 3.79
N SER A 585 26.72 19.97 3.34
CA SER A 585 26.35 19.02 2.30
C SER A 585 26.59 17.62 2.84
N THR A 586 25.60 16.74 2.78
CA THR A 586 25.74 15.34 3.19
C THR A 586 25.06 14.43 2.19
N THR A 587 25.67 13.27 1.93
CA THR A 587 25.07 12.19 1.14
C THR A 587 24.81 11.02 2.07
N VAL A 588 23.59 10.48 2.01
CA VAL A 588 23.14 9.38 2.86
C VAL A 588 22.39 8.33 2.04
N ASP A 589 22.46 7.09 2.52
CA ASP A 589 21.49 6.07 2.14
C ASP A 589 20.45 5.99 3.24
N LEU A 590 19.18 5.86 2.83
CA LEU A 590 18.04 5.82 3.71
C LEU A 590 17.19 4.60 3.38
N GLN A 591 16.90 3.81 4.39
CA GLN A 591 15.89 2.76 4.35
C GLN A 591 14.83 3.08 5.39
N SER A 592 13.57 3.12 4.99
CA SER A 592 12.47 3.34 5.91
C SER A 592 11.39 2.29 5.70
N PRO A 593 10.94 1.61 6.75
CA PRO A 593 9.70 0.86 6.66
C PRO A 593 8.54 1.86 6.56
N PHE A 594 7.58 1.48 5.75
CA PHE A 594 6.36 2.21 5.50
C PHE A 594 5.18 1.26 5.63
N ASP A 595 4.07 1.85 6.03
CA ASP A 595 2.80 1.19 5.96
C ASP A 595 1.87 1.96 5.01
N ILE A 596 0.90 1.25 4.46
CA ILE A 596 -0.04 1.80 3.49
C ILE A 596 -1.41 1.78 4.15
N GLY A 597 -2.19 2.84 3.94
CA GLY A 597 -3.52 2.96 4.51
C GLY A 597 -4.48 3.60 3.53
N VAL A 598 -5.76 3.63 3.89
CA VAL A 598 -6.81 4.27 3.11
C VAL A 598 -7.39 5.45 3.90
N THR A 599 -7.39 6.62 3.28
CA THR A 599 -8.00 7.84 3.83
C THR A 599 -9.53 7.77 3.75
N GLN A 600 -10.21 8.76 4.35
CA GLN A 600 -11.67 8.88 4.27
C GLN A 600 -12.17 9.14 2.85
N ASP A 601 -11.37 9.84 2.04
CA ASP A 601 -11.70 10.18 0.66
C ASP A 601 -11.39 9.02 -0.30
N ASN A 602 -11.24 7.80 0.25
CA ASN A 602 -10.90 6.60 -0.49
C ASN A 602 -9.59 6.77 -1.29
N THR A 603 -8.54 7.34 -0.67
CA THR A 603 -7.21 7.44 -1.29
C THR A 603 -6.20 6.61 -0.52
N LEU A 604 -5.29 5.93 -1.21
CA LEU A 604 -4.13 5.32 -0.57
C LEU A 604 -3.23 6.43 -0.05
N THR A 605 -2.80 6.26 1.18
CA THR A 605 -1.82 7.10 1.85
C THR A 605 -0.72 6.23 2.42
N ILE A 606 0.46 6.83 2.58
CA ILE A 606 1.62 6.18 3.15
C ILE A 606 1.83 6.71 4.57
N GLY A 607 2.01 5.82 5.53
CA GLY A 607 2.32 6.12 6.93
C GLY A 607 3.75 5.70 7.26
N ILE A 608 4.47 6.57 7.98
CA ILE A 608 5.80 6.26 8.49
C ILE A 608 5.62 5.75 9.92
N GLU A 609 5.83 4.45 10.12
CA GLU A 609 5.57 3.81 11.41
C GLU A 609 6.85 3.58 12.23
N ALA A 610 8.03 3.70 11.61
CA ALA A 610 9.31 3.61 12.31
C ALA A 610 10.30 4.73 11.92
N VAL A 611 11.34 4.89 12.73
CA VAL A 611 12.44 5.82 12.43
C VAL A 611 13.25 5.25 11.26
N PRO A 612 13.53 6.03 10.19
CA PRO A 612 14.33 5.56 9.08
C PRO A 612 15.75 5.18 9.55
N VAL A 613 16.29 4.11 8.98
CA VAL A 613 17.69 3.75 9.11
C VAL A 613 18.49 4.63 8.15
N VAL A 614 19.48 5.33 8.68
CA VAL A 614 20.31 6.27 7.91
C VAL A 614 21.76 5.80 7.96
N LYS A 615 22.35 5.57 6.78
CA LYS A 615 23.78 5.33 6.61
C LYS A 615 24.42 6.59 6.03
N VAL A 616 25.24 7.27 6.82
CA VAL A 616 25.97 8.46 6.36
C VAL A 616 27.12 8.02 5.47
N ARG A 617 27.14 8.51 4.22
CA ARG A 617 28.19 8.20 3.23
C ARG A 617 29.32 9.22 3.33
N GLU A 618 28.93 10.48 3.26
CA GLU A 618 29.83 11.62 3.32
C GLU A 618 29.09 12.82 3.92
N PHE A 619 29.84 13.69 4.58
CA PHE A 619 29.34 15.00 4.95
C PHE A 619 30.47 16.03 4.96
N ARG A 620 30.09 17.28 4.76
CA ARG A 620 31.00 18.41 4.78
C ARG A 620 30.31 19.61 5.39
N PHE A 621 30.87 20.10 6.50
CA PHE A 621 30.53 21.41 7.02
C PHE A 621 31.42 22.46 6.38
N GLN A 622 30.84 23.62 6.08
CA GLN A 622 31.62 24.75 5.57
C GLN A 622 31.03 26.08 6.03
N LEU A 623 31.88 27.10 6.11
CA LEU A 623 31.48 28.46 6.43
C LEU A 623 32.27 29.43 5.54
N ASN A 624 31.59 30.31 4.82
CA ASN A 624 32.20 31.22 3.85
C ASN A 624 33.12 30.49 2.84
N GLY A 625 32.73 29.28 2.42
CA GLY A 625 33.50 28.43 1.49
C GLY A 625 34.72 27.72 2.09
N ILE A 626 34.92 27.76 3.42
CA ILE A 626 35.99 27.05 4.11
C ILE A 626 35.43 25.79 4.77
N THR A 627 35.96 24.62 4.43
CA THR A 627 35.59 23.35 5.06
C THR A 627 36.01 23.32 6.52
N ILE A 628 35.09 22.90 7.39
CA ILE A 628 35.30 22.74 8.82
C ILE A 628 35.37 21.24 9.13
N ASN A 629 36.50 20.79 9.67
CA ASN A 629 36.70 19.41 10.11
C ASN A 629 36.12 19.19 11.51
N SER A 630 34.82 19.39 11.66
CA SER A 630 34.07 19.21 12.90
C SER A 630 32.71 18.62 12.59
N GLY A 631 32.21 17.74 13.45
CA GLY A 631 31.00 16.95 13.22
C GLY A 631 31.32 15.46 13.18
N THR A 632 30.33 14.64 13.49
CA THR A 632 30.40 13.17 13.45
C THR A 632 29.21 12.63 12.68
N ASP A 633 29.25 11.35 12.30
CA ASP A 633 28.07 10.66 11.73
C ASP A 633 26.85 10.78 12.66
N GLY A 634 27.06 10.80 13.98
CA GLY A 634 26.02 11.05 14.97
C GLY A 634 25.37 12.43 14.84
N THR A 635 26.12 13.47 14.47
CA THR A 635 25.59 14.81 14.21
C THR A 635 24.64 14.79 13.00
N ILE A 636 25.02 14.11 11.92
CA ILE A 636 24.21 13.99 10.70
C ILE A 636 22.99 13.11 10.94
N SER A 637 23.15 12.00 11.66
CA SER A 637 22.03 11.14 12.07
C SER A 637 21.02 11.93 12.91
N ASN A 638 21.48 12.74 13.87
CA ASN A 638 20.60 13.59 14.68
C ASN A 638 19.90 14.68 13.85
N LEU A 639 20.60 15.28 12.88
CA LEU A 639 20.01 16.24 11.94
C LEU A 639 18.89 15.59 11.13
N LEU A 640 19.17 14.48 10.45
CA LEU A 640 18.20 13.80 9.61
C LEU A 640 17.01 13.29 10.41
N THR A 641 17.25 12.76 11.62
CA THR A 641 16.17 12.32 12.50
C THR A 641 15.33 13.48 13.03
N THR A 642 15.93 14.66 13.22
CA THR A 642 15.19 15.87 13.66
C THR A 642 14.39 16.49 12.50
N LEU A 643 14.94 16.44 11.28
CA LEU A 643 14.31 17.01 10.09
C LEU A 643 13.26 16.08 9.48
N ALA A 644 13.45 14.76 9.51
CA ALA A 644 12.56 13.79 8.85
C ALA A 644 11.07 13.98 9.21
N PRO A 645 10.65 14.21 10.48
CA PRO A 645 9.26 14.48 10.81
C PRO A 645 8.66 15.74 10.16
N GLN A 646 9.50 16.69 9.73
CA GLN A 646 9.08 17.91 9.03
C GLN A 646 9.17 17.76 7.50
N LEU A 647 10.24 17.13 7.00
CA LEU A 647 10.49 17.00 5.57
C LEU A 647 9.64 15.89 4.93
N LEU A 648 9.55 14.74 5.57
CA LEU A 648 8.93 13.55 4.99
C LEU A 648 7.43 13.75 4.68
N PRO A 649 6.64 14.44 5.53
CA PRO A 649 5.27 14.84 5.18
C PRO A 649 5.22 15.65 3.88
N LYS A 650 6.12 16.62 3.67
CA LYS A 650 6.17 17.45 2.45
C LYS A 650 6.55 16.65 1.20
N VAL A 651 7.47 15.70 1.34
CA VAL A 651 7.83 14.76 0.27
C VAL A 651 6.63 13.87 -0.08
N LEU A 652 5.86 13.42 0.92
CA LEU A 652 4.67 12.61 0.71
C LEU A 652 3.49 13.41 0.11
N ASP A 653 3.32 14.67 0.51
CA ASP A 653 2.38 15.61 -0.14
C ASP A 653 2.67 15.74 -1.64
N ALA A 654 3.96 15.78 -2.01
CA ALA A 654 4.39 15.88 -3.41
C ALA A 654 4.13 14.62 -4.24
N ILE A 655 3.81 13.49 -3.62
CA ILE A 655 3.38 12.24 -4.30
C ILE A 655 1.86 12.22 -4.51
N GLY A 656 1.08 13.05 -3.79
CA GLY A 656 -0.38 13.02 -3.84
C GLY A 656 -0.99 11.70 -3.34
N GLY A 657 -2.20 11.76 -2.76
CA GLY A 657 -2.92 10.53 -2.43
C GLY A 657 -3.33 9.79 -3.72
N ILE A 658 -3.08 8.48 -3.81
CA ILE A 658 -3.50 7.69 -4.97
C ILE A 658 -5.00 7.37 -4.78
N PRO A 659 -5.91 7.89 -5.62
CA PRO A 659 -7.33 7.59 -5.47
C PRO A 659 -7.55 6.09 -5.64
N ILE A 660 -8.19 5.49 -4.64
CA ILE A 660 -8.74 4.15 -4.73
C ILE A 660 -10.05 4.30 -5.48
N PRO A 661 -10.30 3.43 -6.45
CA PRO A 661 -11.56 3.45 -7.16
C PRO A 661 -12.71 3.14 -6.20
N ALA A 662 -13.80 3.87 -6.34
CA ALA A 662 -14.98 3.69 -5.51
C ALA A 662 -16.00 2.82 -6.26
N ILE A 663 -16.48 1.77 -5.61
CA ILE A 663 -17.68 1.07 -6.08
C ILE A 663 -18.88 1.97 -5.78
N ALA A 664 -19.70 2.27 -6.79
CA ALA A 664 -20.83 3.16 -6.61
C ALA A 664 -21.72 2.72 -5.43
N GLY A 665 -21.94 3.63 -4.48
CA GLY A 665 -22.71 3.36 -3.26
C GLY A 665 -21.92 2.75 -2.09
N PHE A 666 -20.62 2.47 -2.27
CA PHE A 666 -19.74 1.91 -1.23
C PHE A 666 -18.47 2.74 -1.05
N THR A 667 -17.88 2.56 0.12
CA THR A 667 -16.53 3.01 0.46
C THR A 667 -15.74 1.81 1.01
N LEU A 668 -14.43 1.82 0.80
CA LEU A 668 -13.58 0.71 1.20
C LEU A 668 -13.10 0.91 2.65
N GLN A 669 -13.43 -0.03 3.53
CA GLN A 669 -12.75 -0.17 4.81
C GLN A 669 -11.60 -1.15 4.63
N LEU A 670 -10.38 -0.63 4.62
CA LEU A 670 -9.16 -1.46 4.59
C LEU A 670 -9.13 -2.34 5.84
N ALA A 671 -9.02 -3.65 5.65
CA ALA A 671 -8.90 -4.63 6.72
C ALA A 671 -7.43 -4.90 7.05
N ASP A 672 -6.62 -5.19 6.03
CA ASP A 672 -5.19 -5.43 6.21
C ASP A 672 -4.42 -5.23 4.90
N ILE A 673 -3.10 -5.09 5.02
CA ILE A 673 -2.15 -5.14 3.92
C ILE A 673 -1.06 -6.13 4.30
N TRP A 674 -0.70 -7.02 3.39
CA TRP A 674 0.26 -8.09 3.70
C TRP A 674 1.03 -8.56 2.47
N ASN A 675 2.12 -9.27 2.72
CA ASN A 675 2.78 -10.04 1.67
C ASN A 675 2.00 -11.38 1.50
N PRO A 676 1.32 -11.61 0.35
CA PRO A 676 0.51 -12.81 0.15
C PRO A 676 1.34 -14.07 -0.09
N SER A 677 2.66 -13.95 -0.22
CA SER A 677 3.57 -15.05 -0.51
C SER A 677 4.62 -15.21 0.58
N ALA A 678 4.69 -16.40 1.17
CA ALA A 678 5.79 -16.72 2.08
C ALA A 678 7.11 -17.02 1.33
N THR A 679 7.09 -17.16 0.00
CA THR A 679 8.21 -17.65 -0.81
C THR A 679 8.85 -16.59 -1.70
N ASN A 680 8.21 -15.43 -1.87
CA ASN A 680 8.77 -14.31 -2.61
C ASN A 680 8.21 -12.97 -2.10
N ASN A 681 8.91 -11.89 -2.45
CA ASN A 681 8.58 -10.51 -2.05
C ASN A 681 8.14 -9.67 -3.26
N ALA A 682 7.59 -10.30 -4.30
CA ALA A 682 7.25 -9.63 -5.56
C ALA A 682 5.85 -9.01 -5.57
N PHE A 683 5.01 -9.30 -4.56
CA PHE A 683 3.61 -8.89 -4.52
C PHE A 683 3.20 -8.40 -3.13
N LEU A 684 2.24 -7.47 -3.12
CA LEU A 684 1.55 -6.96 -1.94
C LEU A 684 0.05 -7.18 -2.12
N SER A 685 -0.67 -7.61 -1.09
CA SER A 685 -2.13 -7.72 -1.11
C SER A 685 -2.75 -6.71 -0.16
N LEU A 686 -3.80 -6.04 -0.63
CA LEU A 686 -4.64 -5.11 0.12
C LEU A 686 -6.04 -5.72 0.21
N GLY A 687 -6.47 -6.08 1.41
CA GLY A 687 -7.79 -6.64 1.68
C GLY A 687 -8.70 -5.61 2.33
N GLY A 688 -9.96 -5.53 1.91
CA GLY A 688 -10.92 -4.62 2.53
C GLY A 688 -12.36 -5.04 2.36
N ASN A 689 -13.21 -4.43 3.18
CA ASN A 689 -14.64 -4.64 3.22
C ASN A 689 -15.38 -3.47 2.58
N LEU A 690 -16.48 -3.75 1.89
CA LEU A 690 -17.30 -2.73 1.23
C LEU A 690 -18.34 -2.22 2.24
N VAL A 691 -18.21 -0.96 2.62
CA VAL A 691 -19.15 -0.31 3.54
C VAL A 691 -20.11 0.55 2.73
N SER A 692 -21.41 0.29 2.85
CA SER A 692 -22.44 1.12 2.22
C SER A 692 -22.36 2.57 2.71
N VAL A 693 -22.34 3.54 1.79
CA VAL A 693 -22.27 4.97 2.11
C VAL A 693 -23.48 5.42 2.94
N THR A 694 -24.67 4.85 2.69
CA THR A 694 -25.89 5.18 3.46
C THR A 694 -25.83 4.62 4.87
N ALA A 695 -25.32 3.40 5.03
CA ALA A 695 -25.13 2.77 6.34
C ALA A 695 -24.04 3.51 7.14
N ALA A 696 -22.91 3.84 6.51
CA ALA A 696 -21.85 4.66 7.09
C ALA A 696 -22.39 6.04 7.51
N ALA A 697 -23.26 6.67 6.72
CA ALA A 697 -23.87 7.95 7.07
C ALA A 697 -24.73 7.88 8.35
N ALA A 698 -25.49 6.80 8.53
CA ALA A 698 -26.41 6.59 9.66
C ALA A 698 -25.75 6.04 10.94
N ALA A 699 -24.51 5.56 10.87
CA ALA A 699 -23.81 4.97 12.01
C ALA A 699 -23.54 6.00 13.14
N PRO A 700 -23.59 5.58 14.42
CA PRO A 700 -23.26 6.44 15.56
C PRO A 700 -21.77 6.81 15.60
N LEU A 701 -21.44 7.97 16.17
CA LEU A 701 -20.06 8.41 16.37
C LEU A 701 -19.39 7.60 17.50
N PRO A 702 -18.11 7.21 17.36
CA PRO A 702 -17.31 6.69 18.46
C PRO A 702 -16.93 7.82 19.43
N PHE A 703 -16.30 7.44 20.55
CA PHE A 703 -15.64 8.37 21.46
C PHE A 703 -14.14 8.04 21.54
N VAL A 704 -13.26 9.04 21.40
CA VAL A 704 -11.81 8.88 21.58
C VAL A 704 -11.33 9.38 22.95
N SER A 705 -10.43 8.63 23.57
CA SER A 705 -9.63 9.05 24.71
C SER A 705 -8.15 8.86 24.42
N ALA A 706 -7.35 9.88 24.70
CA ALA A 706 -5.90 9.81 24.54
C ALA A 706 -5.19 10.58 25.67
N GLU A 707 -4.17 9.97 26.27
CA GLU A 707 -3.40 10.57 27.36
C GLU A 707 -1.90 10.36 27.18
N ALA A 708 -1.11 11.43 27.32
CA ALA A 708 0.35 11.36 27.29
C ALA A 708 0.92 10.85 28.61
N VAL A 709 1.77 9.83 28.53
CA VAL A 709 2.52 9.28 29.67
C VAL A 709 3.85 10.02 29.79
N GLU A 710 3.99 10.83 30.83
CA GLU A 710 5.24 11.52 31.13
C GLU A 710 6.34 10.54 31.55
N LYS A 711 7.50 10.61 30.89
CA LYS A 711 8.71 9.91 31.33
C LYS A 711 9.44 10.75 32.38
N ASN A 712 9.50 10.23 33.60
CA ASN A 712 10.32 10.81 34.67
C ASN A 712 11.73 10.24 34.60
N PHE A 713 12.72 11.10 34.38
CA PHE A 713 14.14 10.72 34.41
C PHE A 713 14.78 11.07 35.76
N SER A 714 15.60 10.17 36.30
CA SER A 714 16.37 10.45 37.51
C SER A 714 17.52 11.43 37.22
N LEU A 715 17.85 12.30 38.18
CA LEU A 715 18.97 13.26 38.11
C LEU A 715 20.34 12.62 37.83
N PHE A 716 20.48 11.31 38.04
CA PHE A 716 21.74 10.58 37.89
C PHE A 716 21.72 9.56 36.74
N GLU A 717 20.64 9.54 35.97
CA GLU A 717 20.50 8.61 34.85
C GLU A 717 21.06 9.23 33.57
N THR A 718 21.98 8.53 32.92
CA THR A 718 22.48 8.93 31.61
C THR A 718 21.42 8.55 30.58
N VAL A 719 20.58 9.53 30.21
CA VAL A 719 19.53 9.36 29.21
C VAL A 719 19.94 9.99 27.88
N THR A 720 19.75 9.24 26.79
CA THR A 720 19.97 9.74 25.43
C THR A 720 18.98 10.87 25.09
N ASN A 721 19.34 11.75 24.15
CA ASN A 721 18.42 12.79 23.68
C ASN A 721 17.17 12.20 23.02
N ALA A 722 17.29 11.05 22.36
CA ALA A 722 16.16 10.29 21.82
C ALA A 722 15.14 9.94 22.92
N GLN A 723 15.63 9.46 24.07
CA GLN A 723 14.79 9.13 25.22
C GLN A 723 14.16 10.37 25.85
N LYS A 724 14.92 11.45 26.02
CA LYS A 724 14.41 12.74 26.54
C LYS A 724 13.34 13.36 25.64
N ARG A 725 13.39 13.09 24.34
CA ARG A 725 12.46 13.60 23.32
C ARG A 725 11.45 12.55 22.87
N SER A 726 11.14 11.58 23.75
CA SER A 726 10.14 10.54 23.49
C SER A 726 8.92 10.67 24.39
N VAL A 727 7.74 10.42 23.83
CA VAL A 727 6.47 10.35 24.58
C VAL A 727 5.73 9.09 24.18
N THR A 728 4.93 8.55 25.09
CA THR A 728 3.98 7.48 24.79
C THR A 728 2.59 8.01 25.08
N ILE A 729 1.69 7.92 24.10
CA ILE A 729 0.28 8.26 24.25
C ILE A 729 -0.48 6.96 24.40
N LEU A 730 -1.23 6.81 25.48
CA LEU A 730 -2.21 5.72 25.62
C LEU A 730 -3.47 6.14 24.89
N VAL A 731 -4.02 5.23 24.07
CA VAL A 731 -5.26 5.46 23.33
C VAL A 731 -6.30 4.46 23.76
N ASP A 732 -7.52 4.95 23.94
CA ASP A 732 -8.70 4.17 24.32
C ASP A 732 -9.95 4.81 23.70
N GLY A 733 -11.11 4.17 23.79
CA GLY A 733 -12.35 4.71 23.26
C GLY A 733 -13.57 3.85 23.53
N ASP A 734 -14.75 4.44 23.33
CA ASP A 734 -16.02 3.70 23.38
C ASP A 734 -16.52 3.49 21.94
N ASN A 735 -16.71 2.23 21.56
CA ASN A 735 -17.31 1.87 20.27
C ASN A 735 -18.78 1.54 20.48
N PRO A 736 -19.72 2.25 19.83
CA PRO A 736 -21.12 1.84 19.80
C PRO A 736 -21.37 0.48 19.14
N GLY A 737 -20.43 -0.01 18.32
CA GLY A 737 -20.42 -1.35 17.73
C GLY A 737 -19.55 -2.36 18.51
N GLU A 738 -19.53 -3.62 18.06
CA GLU A 738 -18.80 -4.72 18.73
C GLU A 738 -17.35 -4.88 18.26
N GLU A 739 -16.97 -4.23 17.16
CA GLU A 739 -15.64 -4.35 16.55
C GLU A 739 -14.56 -3.48 17.25
N PRO A 740 -13.26 -3.80 17.11
CA PRO A 740 -12.20 -2.96 17.64
C PRO A 740 -12.15 -1.58 16.95
N LEU A 741 -11.75 -0.55 17.70
CA LEU A 741 -11.47 0.77 17.16
C LEU A 741 -10.11 0.82 16.48
N GLU A 742 -10.03 1.58 15.39
CA GLU A 742 -8.77 1.95 14.75
C GLU A 742 -8.38 3.37 15.17
N TYR A 743 -7.08 3.65 15.20
CA TYR A 743 -6.50 4.92 15.60
C TYR A 743 -5.46 5.40 14.60
N ARG A 744 -5.45 6.71 14.37
CA ARG A 744 -4.38 7.44 13.66
C ARG A 744 -3.99 8.68 14.45
N TYR A 745 -2.82 9.22 14.15
CA TYR A 745 -2.35 10.45 14.77
C TYR A 745 -1.56 11.32 13.80
N ARG A 746 -1.41 12.60 14.13
CA ARG A 746 -0.45 13.50 13.50
C ARG A 746 0.17 14.43 14.54
N ILE A 747 1.35 14.96 14.23
CA ILE A 747 2.11 15.82 15.13
C ILE A 747 2.17 17.21 14.52
N ASN A 748 1.84 18.25 15.30
CA ASN A 748 1.92 19.66 14.93
C ASN A 748 1.26 19.98 13.57
N SER A 749 0.04 19.46 13.36
CA SER A 749 -0.69 19.58 12.07
C SER A 749 0.03 18.97 10.85
N GLY A 750 0.99 18.07 11.07
CA GLY A 750 1.65 17.30 10.01
C GLY A 750 0.75 16.24 9.37
N HIS A 751 1.35 15.29 8.65
CA HIS A 751 0.60 14.21 8.01
C HIS A 751 0.01 13.24 9.02
N TRP A 752 -1.18 12.74 8.68
CA TRP A 752 -1.81 11.63 9.39
C TRP A 752 -1.03 10.34 9.16
N THR A 753 -0.80 9.59 10.24
CA THR A 753 -0.47 8.18 10.14
C THR A 753 -1.65 7.37 9.63
N ILE A 754 -1.40 6.11 9.28
CA ILE A 754 -2.46 5.23 8.81
C ILE A 754 -3.34 4.74 9.96
N TRP A 755 -4.57 4.40 9.63
CA TRP A 755 -5.50 3.74 10.55
C TRP A 755 -4.98 2.36 10.93
N LYS A 756 -4.85 2.10 12.24
CA LYS A 756 -4.52 0.78 12.79
C LYS A 756 -5.21 0.55 14.12
N GLN A 757 -5.45 -0.71 14.47
CA GLN A 757 -5.77 -1.05 15.85
C GLN A 757 -4.53 -0.82 16.73
N ARG A 758 -4.65 0.03 17.75
CA ARG A 758 -3.54 0.44 18.63
C ARG A 758 -4.04 0.52 20.07
N THR A 759 -3.16 0.21 21.02
CA THR A 759 -3.37 0.51 22.46
C THR A 759 -2.47 1.64 22.95
N SER A 760 -1.42 1.96 22.19
CA SER A 760 -0.54 3.09 22.47
C SER A 760 0.16 3.59 21.21
N ILE A 761 0.58 4.86 21.23
CA ILE A 761 1.36 5.53 20.20
C ILE A 761 2.71 5.92 20.83
N LYS A 762 3.82 5.42 20.28
CA LYS A 762 5.17 5.74 20.75
C LYS A 762 5.83 6.72 19.80
N LEU A 763 6.13 7.91 20.29
CA LEU A 763 6.82 8.94 19.52
C LEU A 763 8.22 9.14 20.07
N THR A 764 9.17 9.36 19.18
CA THR A 764 10.57 9.66 19.51
C THR A 764 11.02 10.88 18.72
N TYR A 765 12.04 11.58 19.21
CA TYR A 765 12.63 12.76 18.55
C TYR A 765 11.68 13.93 18.30
N LEU A 766 10.65 14.10 19.13
CA LEU A 766 9.74 15.24 19.04
C LEU A 766 10.50 16.58 19.11
N PRO A 767 10.10 17.61 18.33
CA PRO A 767 10.64 18.97 18.45
C PRO A 767 10.66 19.45 19.90
N ALA A 768 11.73 20.15 20.30
CA ALA A 768 11.78 20.78 21.61
C ALA A 768 10.72 21.89 21.72
N GLY A 769 10.14 22.05 22.91
CA GLY A 769 9.03 22.97 23.16
C GLY A 769 7.67 22.27 23.19
N ASP A 770 6.61 23.05 22.97
CA ASP A 770 5.23 22.57 23.01
C ASP A 770 4.84 21.94 21.67
N ASN A 771 4.30 20.73 21.74
CA ASN A 771 3.81 19.96 20.60
C ASN A 771 2.32 19.67 20.81
N ILE A 772 1.58 19.63 19.71
CA ILE A 772 0.18 19.21 19.66
C ILE A 772 0.11 17.91 18.88
N ILE A 773 -0.47 16.88 19.48
CA ILE A 773 -0.63 15.58 18.84
C ILE A 773 -2.12 15.33 18.68
N ASP A 774 -2.60 15.38 17.44
CA ASP A 774 -4.00 15.09 17.14
C ASP A 774 -4.14 13.58 17.05
N VAL A 775 -5.06 13.00 17.81
CA VAL A 775 -5.37 11.57 17.81
C VAL A 775 -6.82 11.40 17.39
N CYS A 776 -7.07 10.61 16.36
CA CYS A 776 -8.41 10.24 15.94
C CYS A 776 -8.65 8.75 16.11
N THR A 777 -9.90 8.39 16.37
CA THR A 777 -10.38 7.01 16.33
C THR A 777 -11.44 6.85 15.23
N ARG A 778 -11.58 5.64 14.66
CA ARG A 778 -12.71 5.31 13.79
C ARG A 778 -13.29 3.92 14.05
N THR A 779 -14.57 3.78 13.72
CA THR A 779 -15.27 2.49 13.66
C THR A 779 -15.11 1.82 12.29
N ASN A 780 -15.47 0.54 12.19
CA ASN A 780 -15.59 -0.19 10.91
C ASN A 780 -16.59 0.45 9.92
N MET A 781 -17.55 1.25 10.42
CA MET A 781 -18.46 2.06 9.61
C MET A 781 -17.87 3.43 9.21
N LEU A 782 -16.56 3.62 9.40
CA LEU A 782 -15.79 4.81 9.05
C LEU A 782 -16.25 6.11 9.74
N LYS A 783 -16.88 6.00 10.92
CA LYS A 783 -17.21 7.15 11.75
C LYS A 783 -16.03 7.53 12.63
N GLU A 784 -15.72 8.82 12.68
CA GLU A 784 -14.52 9.34 13.35
C GLU A 784 -14.81 10.29 14.50
N ASP A 785 -13.93 10.26 15.50
CA ASP A 785 -13.84 11.25 16.56
C ASP A 785 -12.35 11.57 16.83
N CYS A 786 -12.04 12.82 17.19
CA CYS A 786 -10.67 13.31 17.30
C CYS A 786 -10.45 14.18 18.55
N ILE A 787 -9.25 14.10 19.13
CA ILE A 787 -8.82 14.88 20.29
C ILE A 787 -7.38 15.37 20.13
N GLU A 788 -7.08 16.54 20.67
CA GLU A 788 -5.73 17.10 20.73
C GLU A 788 -5.05 16.73 22.07
N VAL A 789 -3.82 16.22 22.01
CA VAL A 789 -2.99 15.88 23.17
C VAL A 789 -1.77 16.80 23.20
N PRO A 790 -1.72 17.79 24.12
CA PRO A 790 -0.56 18.66 24.25
C PRO A 790 0.60 17.94 24.95
N VAL A 791 1.81 18.06 24.41
CA VAL A 791 3.04 17.46 24.95
C VAL A 791 4.18 18.47 24.92
N SER A 792 4.83 18.71 26.07
CA SER A 792 5.99 19.60 26.15
C SER A 792 7.28 18.78 26.26
N VAL A 793 8.27 19.10 25.41
CA VAL A 793 9.54 18.38 25.32
C VAL A 793 10.68 19.34 25.70
N PRO A 794 11.60 18.93 26.61
CA PRO A 794 12.68 19.81 27.03
C PRO A 794 13.66 20.13 25.88
N PHE A 795 14.19 21.34 25.87
CA PHE A 795 15.32 21.71 25.02
C PHE A 795 16.55 20.87 25.39
N ALA A 796 17.30 20.40 24.38
CA ALA A 796 18.59 19.76 24.60
C ALA A 796 19.50 20.77 25.32
N GLN A 797 20.02 20.38 26.48
CA GLN A 797 21.00 21.16 27.24
C GLN A 797 22.42 20.77 26.88
#